data_AF-A0A1V1SSF3-F1
#
_entry.id   AF-A0A1V1SSF3-F1
#
_cell.length_a   1.000
_cell.length_b   1.000
_cell.length_c   1.000
_cell.angle_alpha   90.00
_cell.angle_beta   90.00
_cell.angle_gamma   90.00
#
_symmetry.space_group_name_H-M   'P 1'
#
loop_
_entity.id
_entity.type
_entity.pdbx_description
1 polymer ?
#
loop_
_entity_poly.entity_id
_entity_poly.type
_entity_poly.pdbx_seq_one_letter_code
_entity_poly.pdbx_strand_id
1 'polypeptide(L)'
;MAPTYNKVPQRDPSGSSLGPSPARWATTTLRVGGMTCGACTSSVEAGFKGVEGVGNVSVSLVMERAVIMHDPQKIPAEQIKDIIEDRGFEAEVLSSDIPSPMATPKHPPAYQHEDDSPTTTVTTIAVEGMTCGACTSAVEAGFADVSGVKHFSISLLSERAVIEHDAALLPTDKIIEIIEDRGFGATLIDSEEAKPRKDDTSEYDDSKPSYGTTTVAIEGMTCGACTSAVESGFTGLDGILRFNISLLAERAVITHDPTKVPSEKIVEIIEDRGFDAKILSTVFETSDQSTSSSAQFKIYGNPDAAAAKGIEEVLQALPGVSSAKLSLATSRLAVSHQPGVTGLRTIVEVVESLGFNALVADNDDNNAQLESLAKTREIQEWRRAFQISLSFALPVFFIGMIFPMLIPVLDFGGLELFDGLFLGDVVCLGLTIPVQFGIGKRFYTSAYKSIKHGSPTMDVLVVLGTSAAFFFSVFAMVVSFLFPPHSRPSTIFDTSTMLITFITLGRFLENRAKGQTSTALSRLMSLAPSMATIYADPIAAAKAAEAWDSQPTSGDAQENVHEGNATEEKVIPTELISVGDIVIIRPGDKIPADGTIVQGETYVDESMVTGEAIPVQKKKGSNVIGGTVNGHGRVDFRVTRAGRDTQLSQIVKLVQDAQTTRAPIQRLADTLAGVFVPTILILGFLTFIIWMILSHVLKDPPKIFLEEKSGGKLFVCVKLCISVIVFACPCALGLATPTAVMVGTGVGAENGILVKGGAALETSTKITQVVLDKTGTITYGKMSVAVVKLPSLWQDNNWRRRLWWTVVGLAETGSEHPIGKAILGAARLELGLDHEGTIEGSIGDFKAVVGRGVSAVVEPATSAERKRYQILIGSVRFLRESSVNVPETAVEDSEEINVKANSSGKSSSSAGTTNIFIAIDGTYAGHLCLADTIKDGAAAAIAALHRMGIKTAIVTGDQRSTALAVASQVGIASDDVFAGVSPDQKQEIILQLQEKGECVAMVGDGINDSPALATADVGIAMASGTDVAMEAADVVLMRPNQLMDVPAALCLARSIFNRIKLNLAWACVYNIIGLPFAMGIFLPLGFHLHPMAAGAAMATSSVSVVVSSLLLKFWKRPSWMDEALLTEKGGLKKRGRGWGFDRVVSRAQDLVGSLFGKKSTREEGYVPLATLDHADA
;
A
#
# COMPACT_ATOMS: atom_id res chain seq x y z
N MET A 1 -17.33 13.74 68.36
CA MET A 1 -18.60 13.94 69.08
C MET A 1 -19.60 14.53 68.11
N ALA A 2 -20.67 13.82 67.79
CA ALA A 2 -21.84 14.37 67.08
C ALA A 2 -22.54 15.45 67.95
N PRO A 3 -23.44 16.30 67.41
CA PRO A 3 -24.86 15.90 67.31
C PRO A 3 -25.65 16.58 66.14
N THR A 4 -26.46 15.82 65.38
CA THR A 4 -27.94 15.66 65.41
C THR A 4 -28.83 16.74 64.78
N TYR A 5 -29.60 16.26 63.78
CA TYR A 5 -31.03 16.48 63.47
C TYR A 5 -31.52 17.79 62.82
N ASN A 6 -32.09 17.63 61.61
CA ASN A 6 -33.36 18.26 61.25
C ASN A 6 -34.26 17.26 60.50
N LYS A 7 -35.54 17.19 60.91
CA LYS A 7 -36.58 16.25 60.47
C LYS A 7 -37.11 16.59 59.07
N VAL A 8 -37.32 15.57 58.24
CA VAL A 8 -38.13 15.64 57.00
C VAL A 8 -39.59 15.28 57.34
N PRO A 9 -40.62 15.96 56.80
CA PRO A 9 -42.01 15.71 57.16
C PRO A 9 -42.59 14.47 56.45
N GLN A 10 -43.59 13.85 57.09
CA GLN A 10 -44.31 12.67 56.60
C GLN A 10 -45.21 13.00 55.41
N ARG A 11 -45.33 12.02 54.51
CA ARG A 11 -46.07 12.05 53.24
C ARG A 11 -47.47 11.45 53.47
N ASP A 12 -48.52 12.20 53.10
CA ASP A 12 -49.89 11.67 53.05
C ASP A 12 -50.02 10.57 51.97
N PRO A 13 -50.87 9.54 52.19
CA PRO A 13 -51.10 8.46 51.25
C PRO A 13 -52.38 8.69 50.44
N SER A 14 -52.27 9.17 49.20
CA SER A 14 -53.33 9.03 48.20
C SER A 14 -52.73 9.11 46.81
N GLY A 15 -52.86 8.01 46.06
CA GLY A 15 -52.05 7.70 44.90
C GLY A 15 -52.42 8.41 43.60
N SER A 16 -51.44 8.41 42.69
CA SER A 16 -51.65 8.21 41.26
C SER A 16 -50.43 7.46 40.71
N SER A 17 -50.71 6.38 39.99
CA SER A 17 -49.76 5.43 39.42
C SER A 17 -48.91 6.08 38.31
N LEU A 18 -47.60 6.14 38.51
CA LEU A 18 -46.62 6.37 37.45
C LEU A 18 -46.16 5.01 36.89
N GLY A 19 -46.23 4.86 35.57
CA GLY A 19 -45.82 3.67 34.82
C GLY A 19 -44.31 3.36 34.93
N PRO A 20 -43.85 2.24 34.33
CA PRO A 20 -42.47 1.78 34.47
C PRO A 20 -41.49 2.79 33.88
N SER A 21 -40.46 3.15 34.65
CA SER A 21 -39.34 3.98 34.16
C SER A 21 -38.63 3.29 32.99
N PRO A 22 -38.15 4.02 31.96
CA PRO A 22 -37.32 3.43 30.93
C PRO A 22 -36.05 2.84 31.56
N ALA A 23 -35.67 1.64 31.10
CA ALA A 23 -34.43 0.98 31.52
C ALA A 23 -33.24 1.91 31.21
N ARG A 24 -32.37 2.14 32.20
CA ARG A 24 -31.14 2.91 32.02
C ARG A 24 -30.04 1.95 31.61
N TRP A 25 -29.54 2.08 30.39
CA TRP A 25 -28.49 1.21 29.86
C TRP A 25 -27.14 1.82 30.23
N ALA A 26 -26.24 1.01 30.80
CA ALA A 26 -24.84 1.32 30.96
C ALA A 26 -24.03 0.61 29.88
N THR A 27 -22.89 1.17 29.52
CA THR A 27 -21.95 0.54 28.59
C THR A 27 -20.72 0.11 29.37
N THR A 28 -20.45 -1.20 29.40
CA THR A 28 -19.25 -1.75 30.01
C THR A 28 -18.29 -2.19 28.92
N THR A 29 -17.06 -1.71 28.99
CA THR A 29 -15.97 -2.13 28.12
C THR A 29 -15.06 -3.08 28.88
N LEU A 30 -14.85 -4.28 28.34
CA LEU A 30 -13.95 -5.29 28.89
C LEU A 30 -12.80 -5.57 27.93
N ARG A 31 -11.61 -5.80 28.48
CA ARG A 31 -10.53 -6.47 27.77
C ARG A 31 -10.82 -7.97 27.74
N VAL A 32 -10.60 -8.64 26.62
CA VAL A 32 -10.82 -10.07 26.43
C VAL A 32 -9.57 -10.71 25.83
N GLY A 33 -8.79 -11.39 26.67
CA GLY A 33 -7.55 -12.10 26.32
C GLY A 33 -7.80 -13.48 25.73
N GLY A 34 -6.89 -13.93 24.87
CA GLY A 34 -6.89 -15.30 24.31
C GLY A 34 -7.70 -15.48 23.01
N MET A 35 -8.28 -14.43 22.45
CA MET A 35 -8.95 -14.50 21.15
C MET A 35 -7.93 -14.55 20.00
N THR A 36 -8.07 -15.52 19.10
CA THR A 36 -7.11 -15.74 17.99
C THR A 36 -7.74 -15.73 16.60
N CYS A 37 -9.08 -15.73 16.51
CA CYS A 37 -9.80 -15.71 15.24
C CYS A 37 -11.24 -15.18 15.40
N GLY A 38 -11.92 -14.91 14.28
CA GLY A 38 -13.33 -14.48 14.29
C GLY A 38 -14.33 -15.51 14.83
N ALA A 39 -13.94 -16.78 14.94
CA ALA A 39 -14.76 -17.77 15.66
C ALA A 39 -14.71 -17.54 17.18
N CYS A 40 -13.60 -17.01 17.72
CA CYS A 40 -13.50 -16.61 19.12
C CYS A 40 -14.44 -15.44 19.42
N THR A 41 -14.44 -14.39 18.57
CA THR A 41 -15.35 -13.25 18.74
C THR A 41 -16.81 -13.69 18.66
N SER A 42 -17.15 -14.55 17.70
CA SER A 42 -18.50 -15.12 17.58
C SER A 42 -18.90 -15.96 18.80
N SER A 43 -17.95 -16.66 19.43
CA SER A 43 -18.18 -17.45 20.65
C SER A 43 -18.51 -16.57 21.85
N VAL A 44 -17.79 -15.45 22.00
CA VAL A 44 -18.04 -14.43 23.03
C VAL A 44 -19.38 -13.74 22.78
N GLU A 45 -19.67 -13.30 21.54
CA GLU A 45 -20.97 -12.68 21.18
C GLU A 45 -22.14 -13.65 21.39
N ALA A 46 -21.96 -14.94 21.08
CA ALA A 46 -22.95 -15.98 21.37
C ALA A 46 -23.12 -16.25 22.88
N GLY A 47 -22.19 -15.82 23.72
CA GLY A 47 -22.29 -15.82 25.18
C GLY A 47 -23.45 -14.98 25.71
N PHE A 48 -23.75 -13.89 25.01
CA PHE A 48 -24.71 -12.88 25.45
C PHE A 48 -26.06 -12.98 24.73
N LYS A 49 -26.21 -13.90 23.76
CA LYS A 49 -27.49 -14.14 23.08
C LYS A 49 -28.50 -14.78 24.04
N GLY A 50 -29.59 -14.05 24.32
CA GLY A 50 -30.68 -14.53 25.16
C GLY A 50 -30.49 -14.25 26.66
N VAL A 51 -29.48 -13.48 27.04
CA VAL A 51 -29.28 -13.04 28.43
C VAL A 51 -30.17 -11.82 28.71
N GLU A 52 -31.04 -11.91 29.71
CA GLU A 52 -31.94 -10.82 30.07
C GLU A 52 -31.17 -9.62 30.65
N GLY A 53 -31.47 -8.42 30.17
CA GLY A 53 -30.78 -7.20 30.58
C GLY A 53 -29.50 -6.90 29.80
N VAL A 54 -29.11 -7.76 28.86
CA VAL A 54 -28.02 -7.48 27.92
C VAL A 54 -28.57 -6.92 26.62
N GLY A 55 -27.94 -5.83 26.20
CA GLY A 55 -28.25 -5.06 25.01
C GLY A 55 -27.38 -5.43 23.82
N ASN A 56 -26.80 -4.41 23.20
CA ASN A 56 -25.87 -4.61 22.10
C ASN A 56 -24.52 -5.12 22.62
N VAL A 57 -23.98 -6.14 21.97
CA VAL A 57 -22.71 -6.80 22.31
C VAL A 57 -21.85 -6.77 21.08
N SER A 58 -20.65 -6.20 21.18
CA SER A 58 -19.69 -6.18 20.09
C SER A 58 -18.31 -6.59 20.59
N VAL A 59 -17.68 -7.52 19.88
CA VAL A 59 -16.37 -8.04 20.25
C VAL A 59 -15.36 -7.79 19.13
N SER A 60 -14.29 -7.06 19.44
CA SER A 60 -13.19 -6.77 18.53
C SER A 60 -12.01 -7.68 18.82
N LEU A 61 -11.64 -8.51 17.83
CA LEU A 61 -10.46 -9.38 17.90
C LEU A 61 -9.16 -8.57 17.99
N VAL A 62 -9.05 -7.51 17.18
CA VAL A 62 -7.82 -6.71 17.03
C VAL A 62 -7.53 -5.88 18.28
N MET A 63 -8.58 -5.36 18.91
CA MET A 63 -8.46 -4.55 20.12
C MET A 63 -8.46 -5.40 21.39
N GLU A 64 -8.64 -6.73 21.29
CA GLU A 64 -8.87 -7.62 22.44
C GLU A 64 -9.96 -7.06 23.37
N ARG A 65 -11.10 -6.61 22.83
CA ARG A 65 -12.14 -5.90 23.59
C ARG A 65 -13.53 -6.41 23.32
N ALA A 66 -14.37 -6.40 24.34
CA ALA A 66 -15.82 -6.54 24.26
C ALA A 66 -16.49 -5.28 24.81
N VAL A 67 -17.36 -4.66 24.02
CA VAL A 67 -18.21 -3.54 24.46
C VAL A 67 -19.63 -4.05 24.58
N ILE A 68 -20.17 -4.01 25.79
CA ILE A 68 -21.46 -4.62 26.13
C ILE A 68 -22.33 -3.55 26.78
N MET A 69 -23.44 -3.23 26.11
CA MET A 69 -24.49 -2.43 26.72
C MET A 69 -25.36 -3.35 27.56
N HIS A 70 -25.65 -2.96 28.79
CA HIS A 70 -26.47 -3.73 29.70
C HIS A 70 -27.25 -2.85 30.66
N ASP A 71 -28.28 -3.40 31.27
CA ASP A 71 -28.98 -2.78 32.39
C ASP A 71 -28.28 -3.18 33.70
N PRO A 72 -27.58 -2.25 34.39
CA PRO A 72 -26.82 -2.57 35.61
C PRO A 72 -27.69 -3.12 36.74
N GLN A 73 -29.00 -2.88 36.69
CA GLN A 73 -29.93 -3.40 37.70
C GLN A 73 -30.28 -4.88 37.46
N LYS A 74 -30.10 -5.37 36.23
CA LYS A 74 -30.40 -6.76 35.84
C LYS A 74 -29.15 -7.62 35.75
N ILE A 75 -28.07 -7.08 35.20
CA ILE A 75 -26.79 -7.77 35.08
C ILE A 75 -25.63 -6.80 35.41
N PRO A 76 -24.91 -6.98 36.53
CA PRO A 76 -23.76 -6.14 36.85
C PRO A 76 -22.56 -6.44 35.96
N ALA A 77 -21.64 -5.47 35.82
CA ALA A 77 -20.42 -5.61 35.02
C ALA A 77 -19.55 -6.84 35.36
N GLU A 78 -19.54 -7.25 36.64
CA GLU A 78 -18.82 -8.47 37.07
C GLU A 78 -19.45 -9.76 36.52
N GLN A 79 -20.78 -9.85 36.44
CA GLN A 79 -21.43 -11.02 35.82
C GLN A 79 -21.20 -11.09 34.31
N ILE A 80 -21.02 -9.94 33.66
CA ILE A 80 -20.65 -9.88 32.24
C ILE A 80 -19.24 -10.44 32.04
N LYS A 81 -18.30 -10.09 32.93
CA LYS A 81 -16.95 -10.66 32.94
C LYS A 81 -17.00 -12.18 33.10
N ASP A 82 -17.76 -12.68 34.08
CA ASP A 82 -17.90 -14.12 34.34
C ASP A 82 -18.41 -14.88 33.09
N ILE A 83 -19.36 -14.31 32.34
CA ILE A 83 -19.88 -14.92 31.10
C ILE A 83 -18.79 -15.07 30.03
N ILE A 84 -17.81 -14.16 29.97
CA ILE A 84 -16.69 -14.24 29.03
C ILE A 84 -15.67 -15.28 29.51
N GLU A 85 -15.38 -15.31 30.81
CA GLU A 85 -14.47 -16.29 31.43
C GLU A 85 -14.99 -17.73 31.30
N ASP A 86 -16.30 -17.93 31.46
CA ASP A 86 -16.97 -19.22 31.26
C ASP A 86 -16.86 -19.74 29.81
N ARG A 87 -16.59 -18.85 28.85
CA ARG A 87 -16.32 -19.22 27.45
C ARG A 87 -14.85 -19.50 27.16
N GLY A 88 -14.00 -19.47 28.19
CA GLY A 88 -12.58 -19.80 28.12
C GLY A 88 -11.70 -18.63 27.69
N PHE A 89 -12.16 -17.39 27.86
CA PHE A 89 -11.41 -16.18 27.54
C PHE A 89 -11.19 -15.34 28.80
N GLU A 90 -9.97 -14.85 29.01
CA GLU A 90 -9.66 -14.01 30.17
C GLU A 90 -10.34 -12.64 30.01
N ALA A 91 -11.08 -12.15 31.00
CA ALA A 91 -11.79 -10.87 30.90
C ALA A 91 -11.46 -9.90 32.03
N GLU A 92 -11.28 -8.63 31.71
CA GLU A 92 -11.01 -7.56 32.69
C GLU A 92 -11.88 -6.34 32.38
N VAL A 93 -12.63 -5.84 33.36
CA VAL A 93 -13.49 -4.67 33.20
C VAL A 93 -12.62 -3.40 33.16
N LEU A 94 -12.63 -2.69 32.04
CA LEU A 94 -11.85 -1.46 31.84
C LEU A 94 -12.64 -0.21 32.27
N SER A 95 -13.90 -0.12 31.86
CA SER A 95 -14.81 0.98 32.22
C SER A 95 -16.26 0.52 32.27
N SER A 96 -17.09 1.22 33.03
CA SER A 96 -18.55 1.03 33.09
C SER A 96 -19.22 2.39 33.29
N ASP A 97 -19.72 2.96 32.19
CA ASP A 97 -20.21 4.32 32.17
C ASP A 97 -21.74 4.38 32.35
N ILE A 98 -22.21 5.19 33.30
CA ILE A 98 -23.63 5.40 33.62
C ILE A 98 -23.97 6.88 33.35
N PRO A 99 -24.91 7.20 32.43
CA PRO A 99 -25.23 8.61 32.12
C PRO A 99 -25.85 9.38 33.30
N SER A 100 -25.40 10.62 33.53
CA SER A 100 -26.00 11.57 34.50
C SER A 100 -26.95 12.57 33.81
N PRO A 101 -28.01 13.08 34.48
CA PRO A 101 -28.98 13.98 33.86
C PRO A 101 -28.50 15.45 33.88
N MET A 102 -28.56 16.14 32.74
CA MET A 102 -28.37 17.61 32.64
C MET A 102 -29.58 18.33 32.02
N ALA A 103 -29.78 19.57 32.48
CA ALA A 103 -30.91 20.46 32.22
C ALA A 103 -30.72 21.33 30.96
N THR A 104 -31.82 21.64 30.27
CA THR A 104 -31.87 22.46 29.04
C THR A 104 -32.02 23.96 29.32
N PRO A 105 -31.32 24.86 28.60
CA PRO A 105 -31.64 26.29 28.55
C PRO A 105 -32.31 26.72 27.23
N LYS A 106 -33.09 27.81 27.33
CA LYS A 106 -34.00 28.41 26.33
C LYS A 106 -33.30 29.36 25.32
N HIS A 107 -33.91 29.50 24.13
CA HIS A 107 -33.64 30.45 23.01
C HIS A 107 -33.49 31.95 23.39
N PRO A 108 -32.80 32.77 22.55
CA PRO A 108 -33.46 33.77 21.66
C PRO A 108 -32.63 34.17 20.39
N PRO A 109 -32.91 35.26 19.63
CA PRO A 109 -34.06 35.54 18.73
C PRO A 109 -33.65 35.81 17.24
N ALA A 110 -34.64 35.90 16.34
CA ALA A 110 -34.49 36.15 14.90
C ALA A 110 -34.75 37.62 14.47
N TYR A 111 -34.12 38.07 13.38
CA TYR A 111 -34.44 39.30 12.64
C TYR A 111 -34.70 39.00 11.14
N GLN A 112 -35.71 39.68 10.58
CA GLN A 112 -36.22 39.59 9.21
C GLN A 112 -35.57 40.63 8.28
N HIS A 113 -35.53 40.34 6.97
CA HIS A 113 -35.62 41.33 5.88
C HIS A 113 -36.29 40.70 4.65
N GLU A 114 -37.26 41.42 4.08
CA GLU A 114 -37.97 41.18 2.81
C GLU A 114 -37.28 41.93 1.67
N ASP A 115 -37.30 41.37 0.44
CA ASP A 115 -37.64 42.08 -0.80
C ASP A 115 -37.86 41.10 -1.97
N ASP A 116 -38.68 41.54 -2.92
CA ASP A 116 -39.69 40.79 -3.68
C ASP A 116 -39.28 40.40 -5.13
N SER A 117 -39.64 39.17 -5.58
CA SER A 117 -39.97 38.73 -6.97
C SER A 117 -39.78 37.21 -7.21
N PRO A 118 -40.46 36.62 -8.23
CA PRO A 118 -41.64 35.78 -8.10
C PRO A 118 -41.40 34.45 -7.34
N THR A 119 -42.28 34.16 -6.38
CA THR A 119 -42.18 33.07 -5.40
C THR A 119 -42.58 31.73 -5.99
N THR A 120 -41.59 30.84 -6.17
CA THR A 120 -41.89 29.42 -6.40
C THR A 120 -42.27 28.80 -5.06
N THR A 121 -43.47 28.22 -4.99
CA THR A 121 -44.05 27.71 -3.73
C THR A 121 -44.05 26.19 -3.76
N VAL A 122 -43.53 25.57 -2.69
CA VAL A 122 -43.53 24.11 -2.54
C VAL A 122 -44.69 23.74 -1.63
N THR A 123 -45.64 23.00 -2.17
CA THR A 123 -46.86 22.58 -1.47
C THR A 123 -46.86 21.07 -1.29
N THR A 124 -47.02 20.63 -0.05
CA THR A 124 -47.12 19.21 0.32
C THR A 124 -48.56 18.85 0.67
N ILE A 125 -49.13 17.88 -0.04
CA ILE A 125 -50.50 17.41 0.09
C ILE A 125 -50.49 15.93 0.53
N ALA A 126 -51.29 15.60 1.54
CA ALA A 126 -51.60 14.20 1.87
C ALA A 126 -52.64 13.68 0.86
N VAL A 127 -52.38 12.52 0.28
CA VAL A 127 -53.24 11.89 -0.74
C VAL A 127 -53.74 10.54 -0.21
N GLU A 128 -54.98 10.53 0.27
CA GLU A 128 -55.63 9.36 0.87
C GLU A 128 -56.17 8.40 -0.20
N GLY A 129 -56.03 7.09 0.03
CA GLY A 129 -56.60 6.04 -0.81
C GLY A 129 -55.67 5.45 -1.87
N MET A 130 -54.38 5.79 -1.87
CA MET A 130 -53.41 5.18 -2.79
C MET A 130 -52.91 3.81 -2.27
N THR A 131 -53.16 2.74 -3.04
CA THR A 131 -52.83 1.37 -2.59
C THR A 131 -51.73 0.67 -3.41
N CYS A 132 -51.36 1.20 -4.59
CA CYS A 132 -50.33 0.59 -5.44
C CYS A 132 -49.71 1.62 -6.41
N GLY A 133 -48.61 1.23 -7.09
CA GLY A 133 -47.90 2.10 -8.04
C GLY A 133 -48.74 2.58 -9.25
N ALA A 134 -49.87 1.92 -9.56
CA ALA A 134 -50.79 2.45 -10.57
C ALA A 134 -51.56 3.69 -10.08
N CYS A 135 -51.82 3.81 -8.77
CA CYS A 135 -52.42 5.00 -8.17
C CYS A 135 -51.48 6.21 -8.25
N THR A 136 -50.18 6.01 -7.98
CA THR A 136 -49.20 7.09 -8.09
C THR A 136 -49.07 7.60 -9.52
N SER A 137 -49.03 6.69 -10.50
CA SER A 137 -49.00 7.09 -11.92
C SER A 137 -50.28 7.81 -12.38
N ALA A 138 -51.45 7.47 -11.82
CA ALA A 138 -52.70 8.15 -12.14
C ALA A 138 -52.74 9.61 -11.63
N VAL A 139 -52.14 9.85 -10.45
CA VAL A 139 -51.99 11.21 -9.90
C VAL A 139 -50.89 11.98 -10.63
N GLU A 140 -49.73 11.37 -10.92
CA GLU A 140 -48.66 11.99 -11.75
C GLU A 140 -49.17 12.43 -13.13
N ALA A 141 -49.96 11.59 -13.80
CA ALA A 141 -50.60 11.93 -15.07
C ALA A 141 -51.66 13.04 -14.94
N GLY A 142 -52.05 13.43 -13.72
CA GLY A 142 -52.90 14.59 -13.44
C GLY A 142 -52.18 15.92 -13.66
N PHE A 143 -50.87 15.94 -13.40
CA PHE A 143 -50.07 17.16 -13.36
C PHE A 143 -49.12 17.33 -14.54
N ALA A 144 -49.01 16.33 -15.43
CA ALA A 144 -48.09 16.35 -16.58
C ALA A 144 -48.33 17.51 -17.56
N ASP A 145 -49.59 17.93 -17.76
CA ASP A 145 -49.96 18.98 -18.74
C ASP A 145 -50.49 20.27 -18.07
N VAL A 146 -50.29 20.43 -16.76
CA VAL A 146 -50.81 21.58 -15.99
C VAL A 146 -49.80 22.71 -16.00
N SER A 147 -50.22 23.87 -16.51
CA SER A 147 -49.39 25.07 -16.59
C SER A 147 -49.10 25.63 -15.19
N GLY A 148 -47.82 25.79 -14.84
CA GLY A 148 -47.40 26.35 -13.55
C GLY A 148 -46.72 25.35 -12.60
N VAL A 149 -46.68 24.05 -12.92
CA VAL A 149 -45.92 23.04 -12.16
C VAL A 149 -44.47 23.00 -12.66
N LYS A 150 -43.50 23.18 -11.76
CA LYS A 150 -42.06 23.04 -12.08
C LYS A 150 -41.55 21.65 -11.73
N HIS A 151 -41.93 21.14 -10.57
CA HIS A 151 -41.53 19.81 -10.10
C HIS A 151 -42.69 19.13 -9.37
N PHE A 152 -42.94 17.86 -9.66
CA PHE A 152 -43.95 17.03 -9.00
C PHE A 152 -43.33 15.73 -8.52
N SER A 153 -43.59 15.34 -7.26
CA SER A 153 -43.17 14.05 -6.72
C SER A 153 -44.27 13.48 -5.84
N ILE A 154 -44.57 12.19 -5.99
CA ILE A 154 -45.54 11.48 -5.15
C ILE A 154 -44.94 10.21 -4.56
N SER A 155 -45.21 9.97 -3.28
CA SER A 155 -44.73 8.80 -2.55
C SER A 155 -45.91 7.99 -2.03
N LEU A 156 -46.03 6.76 -2.52
CA LEU A 156 -47.02 5.78 -2.04
C LEU A 156 -46.81 5.45 -0.56
N LEU A 157 -45.56 5.31 -0.13
CA LEU A 157 -45.20 4.85 1.23
C LEU A 157 -45.56 5.87 2.31
N SER A 158 -45.54 7.16 1.96
CA SER A 158 -45.88 8.24 2.88
C SER A 158 -47.25 8.87 2.61
N GLU A 159 -47.98 8.37 1.61
CA GLU A 159 -49.27 8.92 1.14
C GLU A 159 -49.23 10.44 0.93
N ARG A 160 -48.15 10.95 0.32
CA ARG A 160 -47.91 12.40 0.14
C ARG A 160 -47.44 12.74 -1.26
N ALA A 161 -47.93 13.86 -1.77
CA ALA A 161 -47.47 14.52 -2.99
C ALA A 161 -46.82 15.86 -2.63
N VAL A 162 -45.63 16.12 -3.18
CA VAL A 162 -44.91 17.39 -3.06
C VAL A 162 -44.87 18.04 -4.43
N ILE A 163 -45.49 19.21 -4.55
CA ILE A 163 -45.64 19.95 -5.80
C ILE A 163 -44.95 21.31 -5.65
N GLU A 164 -43.92 21.54 -6.46
CA GLU A 164 -43.32 22.86 -6.64
C GLU A 164 -44.01 23.57 -7.79
N HIS A 165 -44.72 24.65 -7.47
CA HIS A 165 -45.56 25.37 -8.42
C HIS A 165 -45.45 26.89 -8.26
N ASP A 166 -45.85 27.60 -9.31
CA ASP A 166 -46.00 29.05 -9.26
C ASP A 166 -47.40 29.40 -8.71
N ALA A 167 -47.43 29.96 -7.50
CA ALA A 167 -48.67 30.24 -6.77
C ALA A 167 -49.59 31.23 -7.50
N ALA A 168 -49.07 32.03 -8.43
CA ALA A 168 -49.88 32.93 -9.24
C ALA A 168 -50.64 32.22 -10.38
N LEU A 169 -50.12 31.11 -10.89
CA LEU A 169 -50.68 30.36 -12.02
C LEU A 169 -51.49 29.14 -11.56
N LEU A 170 -51.07 28.48 -10.48
CA LEU A 170 -51.70 27.28 -9.96
C LEU A 170 -51.92 27.38 -8.45
N PRO A 171 -53.05 27.96 -7.98
CA PRO A 171 -53.30 28.07 -6.55
C PRO A 171 -53.52 26.70 -5.90
N THR A 172 -53.15 26.58 -4.63
CA THR A 172 -53.17 25.33 -3.85
C THR A 172 -54.52 24.60 -3.88
N ASP A 173 -55.64 25.34 -3.87
CA ASP A 173 -56.99 24.74 -3.94
C ASP A 173 -57.22 23.97 -5.25
N LYS A 174 -56.65 24.45 -6.35
CA LYS A 174 -56.77 23.84 -7.68
C LYS A 174 -55.95 22.55 -7.78
N ILE A 175 -54.85 22.47 -7.02
CA ILE A 175 -54.02 21.27 -6.93
C ILE A 175 -54.76 20.16 -6.19
N ILE A 176 -55.50 20.51 -5.13
CA ILE A 176 -56.38 19.58 -4.40
C ILE A 176 -57.48 19.06 -5.32
N GLU A 177 -58.17 19.94 -6.06
CA GLU A 177 -59.20 19.54 -7.03
C GLU A 177 -58.66 18.56 -8.08
N ILE A 178 -57.46 18.79 -8.63
CA ILE A 178 -56.86 17.89 -9.65
C ILE A 178 -56.63 16.48 -9.08
N ILE A 179 -56.29 16.36 -7.80
CA ILE A 179 -56.09 15.05 -7.15
C ILE A 179 -57.44 14.38 -6.85
N GLU A 180 -58.44 15.16 -6.41
CA GLU A 180 -59.80 14.68 -6.16
C GLU A 180 -60.52 14.22 -7.44
N ASP A 181 -60.33 14.91 -8.56
CA ASP A 181 -60.85 14.53 -9.88
C ASP A 181 -60.29 13.19 -10.37
N ARG A 182 -59.13 12.78 -9.85
CA ARG A 182 -58.53 11.45 -10.11
C ARG A 182 -59.00 10.38 -9.12
N GLY A 183 -59.92 10.72 -8.22
CA GLY A 183 -60.59 9.80 -7.31
C GLY A 183 -59.87 9.58 -5.98
N PHE A 184 -58.93 10.46 -5.59
CA PHE A 184 -58.17 10.37 -4.34
C PHE A 184 -58.47 11.55 -3.41
N GLY A 185 -58.61 11.31 -2.11
CA GLY A 185 -58.82 12.41 -1.14
C GLY A 185 -57.54 13.20 -0.96
N ALA A 186 -57.61 14.54 -0.97
CA ALA A 186 -56.43 15.40 -0.86
C ALA A 186 -56.57 16.42 0.28
N THR A 187 -55.60 16.45 1.20
CA THR A 187 -55.56 17.43 2.29
C THR A 187 -54.23 18.16 2.32
N LEU A 188 -54.26 19.48 2.41
CA LEU A 188 -53.05 20.29 2.54
C LEU A 188 -52.35 20.01 3.88
N ILE A 189 -51.06 19.66 3.83
CA ILE A 189 -50.23 19.50 5.04
C ILE A 189 -49.43 20.77 5.27
N ASP A 190 -48.74 21.25 4.24
CA ASP A 190 -47.80 22.38 4.36
C ASP A 190 -47.62 23.10 3.02
N SER A 191 -47.36 24.40 3.05
CA SER A 191 -47.08 25.21 1.86
C SER A 191 -46.07 26.29 2.24
N GLU A 192 -44.83 26.16 1.74
CA GLU A 192 -43.72 27.06 2.04
C GLU A 192 -43.18 27.71 0.75
N GLU A 193 -42.80 28.99 0.82
CA GLU A 193 -42.16 29.72 -0.28
C GLU A 193 -40.64 29.42 -0.31
N ALA A 194 -40.11 28.97 -1.45
CA ALA A 194 -38.70 28.63 -1.59
C ALA A 194 -37.83 29.87 -1.94
N LYS A 195 -36.69 30.05 -1.26
CA LYS A 195 -35.68 31.09 -1.60
C LYS A 195 -34.74 30.59 -2.72
N PRO A 196 -34.37 31.43 -3.71
CA PRO A 196 -33.53 31.01 -4.83
C PRO A 196 -32.08 30.74 -4.43
N ARG A 197 -31.48 29.70 -5.01
CA ARG A 197 -30.03 29.43 -5.00
C ARG A 197 -29.32 30.40 -5.95
N LYS A 198 -28.15 30.91 -5.56
CA LYS A 198 -27.26 31.68 -6.45
C LYS A 198 -26.66 30.74 -7.50
N ASP A 199 -27.01 30.96 -8.76
CA ASP A 199 -26.24 30.51 -9.92
C ASP A 199 -25.23 31.62 -10.27
N ASP A 200 -23.94 31.31 -10.16
CA ASP A 200 -22.86 32.15 -10.68
C ASP A 200 -22.76 31.92 -12.20
N THR A 201 -23.35 32.81 -12.99
CA THR A 201 -22.94 33.01 -14.39
C THR A 201 -22.00 34.22 -14.46
N SER A 202 -20.70 33.97 -14.40
CA SER A 202 -19.68 34.90 -14.88
C SER A 202 -19.11 34.39 -16.20
N GLU A 203 -19.39 35.13 -17.27
CA GLU A 203 -18.74 34.98 -18.57
C GLU A 203 -17.25 35.34 -18.49
N TYR A 204 -16.43 34.41 -18.98
CA TYR A 204 -15.05 34.53 -19.45
C TYR A 204 -14.00 35.14 -18.49
N ASP A 205 -13.39 34.26 -17.69
CA ASP A 205 -11.94 34.26 -17.50
C ASP A 205 -11.42 32.81 -17.56
N ASP A 206 -10.22 32.63 -18.11
CA ASP A 206 -9.66 31.36 -18.58
C ASP A 206 -9.41 30.37 -17.42
N SER A 207 -10.43 29.60 -17.02
CA SER A 207 -10.34 28.68 -15.88
C SER A 207 -9.83 27.30 -16.28
N LYS A 208 -8.70 26.91 -15.69
CA LYS A 208 -8.11 25.57 -15.73
C LYS A 208 -9.17 24.46 -15.49
N PRO A 209 -9.01 23.27 -16.09
CA PRO A 209 -9.99 22.18 -15.99
C PRO A 209 -10.17 21.69 -14.55
N SER A 210 -11.42 21.64 -14.08
CA SER A 210 -11.82 20.98 -12.83
C SER A 210 -11.89 19.48 -13.10
N TYR A 211 -11.18 18.66 -12.33
CA TYR A 211 -11.19 17.20 -12.50
C TYR A 211 -12.18 16.55 -11.52
N GLY A 212 -12.91 15.53 -11.98
CA GLY A 212 -13.80 14.71 -11.16
C GLY A 212 -13.30 13.27 -11.10
N THR A 213 -13.34 12.66 -9.91
CA THR A 213 -13.09 11.24 -9.72
C THR A 213 -14.42 10.49 -9.51
N THR A 214 -14.80 9.70 -10.51
CA THR A 214 -16.02 8.89 -10.53
C THR A 214 -15.68 7.43 -10.20
N THR A 215 -16.33 6.87 -9.20
CA THR A 215 -16.24 5.44 -8.84
C THR A 215 -17.49 4.72 -9.34
N VAL A 216 -17.27 3.69 -10.15
CA VAL A 216 -18.31 2.89 -10.79
C VAL A 216 -18.17 1.44 -10.35
N ALA A 217 -19.25 0.83 -9.87
CA ALA A 217 -19.36 -0.62 -9.69
C ALA A 217 -19.60 -1.28 -11.05
N ILE A 218 -18.86 -2.34 -11.36
CA ILE A 218 -18.94 -3.05 -12.64
C ILE A 218 -19.22 -4.52 -12.35
N GLU A 219 -20.44 -4.95 -12.65
CA GLU A 219 -20.88 -6.33 -12.42
C GLU A 219 -20.41 -7.24 -13.56
N GLY A 220 -20.06 -8.47 -13.20
CA GLY A 220 -19.72 -9.52 -14.19
C GLY A 220 -18.23 -9.61 -14.55
N MET A 221 -17.35 -8.77 -14.01
CA MET A 221 -15.90 -8.91 -14.19
C MET A 221 -15.35 -10.14 -13.46
N THR A 222 -14.74 -11.08 -14.18
CA THR A 222 -14.22 -12.32 -13.58
C THR A 222 -12.75 -12.62 -13.88
N CYS A 223 -12.14 -11.95 -14.87
CA CYS A 223 -10.75 -12.18 -15.22
C CYS A 223 -10.04 -10.93 -15.74
N GLY A 224 -8.71 -11.04 -15.92
CA GLY A 224 -7.87 -9.97 -16.46
C GLY A 224 -8.29 -9.51 -17.86
N ALA A 225 -8.87 -10.39 -18.68
CA ALA A 225 -9.37 -10.02 -20.00
C ALA A 225 -10.62 -9.12 -19.91
N CYS A 226 -11.51 -9.34 -18.93
CA CYS A 226 -12.63 -8.43 -18.67
C CYS A 226 -12.13 -7.03 -18.31
N THR A 227 -11.12 -6.94 -17.43
CA THR A 227 -10.54 -5.63 -17.09
C THR A 227 -9.92 -4.94 -18.29
N SER A 228 -9.21 -5.66 -19.17
CA SER A 228 -8.62 -5.09 -20.38
C SER A 228 -9.67 -4.68 -21.42
N ALA A 229 -10.79 -5.40 -21.50
CA ALA A 229 -11.91 -5.05 -22.37
C ALA A 229 -12.57 -3.73 -21.94
N VAL A 230 -12.69 -3.50 -20.63
CA VAL A 230 -13.16 -2.21 -20.08
C VAL A 230 -12.09 -1.13 -20.23
N GLU A 231 -10.82 -1.39 -19.88
CA GLU A 231 -9.69 -0.44 -20.02
C GLU A 231 -9.56 0.07 -21.46
N SER A 232 -9.69 -0.83 -22.44
CA SER A 232 -9.64 -0.48 -23.86
C SER A 232 -10.82 0.38 -24.34
N GLY A 233 -11.87 0.53 -23.53
CA GLY A 233 -12.96 1.50 -23.72
C GLY A 233 -12.50 2.94 -23.53
N PHE A 234 -11.49 3.13 -22.68
CA PHE A 234 -11.07 4.43 -22.20
C PHE A 234 -9.70 4.87 -22.74
N THR A 235 -8.91 3.97 -23.32
CA THR A 235 -7.67 4.34 -24.04
C THR A 235 -7.96 5.22 -25.25
N GLY A 236 -7.36 6.42 -25.27
CA GLY A 236 -7.44 7.35 -26.39
C GLY A 236 -8.65 8.30 -26.36
N LEU A 237 -9.46 8.28 -25.28
CA LEU A 237 -10.51 9.27 -25.05
C LEU A 237 -9.92 10.55 -24.45
N ASP A 238 -10.18 11.69 -25.09
CA ASP A 238 -9.79 13.00 -24.58
C ASP A 238 -10.66 13.37 -23.38
N GLY A 239 -10.02 13.74 -22.26
CA GLY A 239 -10.69 14.05 -20.99
C GLY A 239 -10.54 12.99 -19.88
N ILE A 240 -9.82 11.90 -20.10
CA ILE A 240 -9.53 10.91 -19.04
C ILE A 240 -8.08 11.05 -18.60
N LEU A 241 -7.87 11.39 -17.32
CA LEU A 241 -6.54 11.53 -16.73
C LEU A 241 -6.02 10.19 -16.21
N ARG A 242 -6.87 9.49 -15.45
CA ARG A 242 -6.49 8.26 -14.76
C ARG A 242 -7.65 7.29 -14.76
N PHE A 243 -7.39 6.06 -15.16
CA PHE A 243 -8.34 4.97 -15.13
C PHE A 243 -7.73 3.82 -14.34
N ASN A 244 -8.39 3.40 -13.25
CA ASN A 244 -7.96 2.27 -12.44
C ASN A 244 -9.13 1.32 -12.21
N ILE A 245 -8.94 0.04 -12.49
CA ILE A 245 -9.98 -0.97 -12.36
C ILE A 245 -9.52 -2.08 -11.42
N SER A 246 -10.28 -2.28 -10.35
CA SER A 246 -10.06 -3.34 -9.39
C SER A 246 -11.01 -4.50 -9.68
N LEU A 247 -10.43 -5.61 -10.16
CA LEU A 247 -11.17 -6.86 -10.36
C LEU A 247 -11.71 -7.40 -9.03
N LEU A 248 -10.94 -7.26 -7.94
CA LEU A 248 -11.28 -7.79 -6.62
C LEU A 248 -12.46 -7.05 -5.99
N ALA A 249 -12.53 -5.73 -6.21
CA ALA A 249 -13.59 -4.90 -5.67
C ALA A 249 -14.79 -4.76 -6.63
N GLU A 250 -14.72 -5.35 -7.83
CA GLU A 250 -15.70 -5.18 -8.91
C GLU A 250 -16.00 -3.69 -9.18
N ARG A 251 -14.97 -2.85 -9.19
CA ARG A 251 -15.07 -1.39 -9.26
C ARG A 251 -14.02 -0.77 -10.17
N ALA A 252 -14.38 0.32 -10.84
CA ALA A 252 -13.46 1.22 -11.52
C ALA A 252 -13.48 2.60 -10.86
N VAL A 253 -12.31 3.20 -10.72
CA VAL A 253 -12.11 4.59 -10.30
C VAL A 253 -11.54 5.34 -11.49
N ILE A 254 -12.29 6.33 -11.98
CA ILE A 254 -11.96 7.10 -13.17
C ILE A 254 -11.84 8.56 -12.78
N THR A 255 -10.66 9.14 -12.97
CA THR A 255 -10.44 10.58 -12.91
C THR A 255 -10.59 11.15 -14.32
N HIS A 256 -11.64 11.93 -14.51
CA HIS A 256 -12.05 12.53 -15.78
C HIS A 256 -12.28 14.02 -15.64
N ASP A 257 -12.19 14.74 -16.75
CA ASP A 257 -12.74 16.07 -16.89
C ASP A 257 -14.25 15.94 -17.17
N PRO A 258 -15.13 16.33 -16.23
CA PRO A 258 -16.57 16.17 -16.36
C PRO A 258 -17.15 17.01 -17.51
N THR A 259 -16.44 18.03 -18.00
CA THR A 259 -16.88 18.83 -19.15
C THR A 259 -16.70 18.08 -20.47
N LYS A 260 -15.69 17.21 -20.57
CA LYS A 260 -15.41 16.41 -21.77
C LYS A 260 -16.06 15.03 -21.73
N VAL A 261 -16.02 14.38 -20.56
CA VAL A 261 -16.58 13.05 -20.33
C VAL A 261 -17.44 13.13 -19.06
N PRO A 262 -18.78 13.21 -19.17
CA PRO A 262 -19.65 13.19 -18.01
C PRO A 262 -19.72 11.78 -17.38
N SER A 263 -20.09 11.71 -16.10
CA SER A 263 -20.13 10.45 -15.33
C SER A 263 -21.06 9.40 -15.93
N GLU A 264 -22.15 9.81 -16.57
CA GLU A 264 -23.11 8.89 -17.21
C GLU A 264 -22.51 8.25 -18.47
N LYS A 265 -21.70 9.01 -19.22
CA LYS A 265 -21.03 8.51 -20.43
C LYS A 265 -19.98 7.45 -20.09
N ILE A 266 -19.38 7.51 -18.89
CA ILE A 266 -18.49 6.45 -18.41
C ILE A 266 -19.26 5.13 -18.25
N VAL A 267 -20.46 5.17 -17.68
CA VAL A 267 -21.31 3.97 -17.53
C VAL A 267 -21.66 3.40 -18.90
N GLU A 268 -22.10 4.26 -19.82
CA GLU A 268 -22.44 3.87 -21.19
C GLU A 268 -21.26 3.19 -21.89
N ILE A 269 -20.04 3.73 -21.77
CA ILE A 269 -18.84 3.11 -22.35
C ILE A 269 -18.56 1.72 -21.74
N ILE A 270 -18.84 1.51 -20.45
CA ILE A 270 -18.65 0.21 -19.80
C ILE A 270 -19.73 -0.79 -20.24
N GLU A 271 -20.98 -0.33 -20.36
CA GLU A 271 -22.12 -1.12 -20.83
C GLU A 271 -21.97 -1.52 -22.30
N ASP A 272 -21.45 -0.63 -23.15
CA ASP A 272 -21.12 -0.89 -24.55
C ASP A 272 -20.06 -2.00 -24.71
N ARG A 273 -19.21 -2.18 -23.69
CA ARG A 273 -18.25 -3.29 -23.62
C ARG A 273 -18.85 -4.57 -23.03
N GLY A 274 -20.15 -4.56 -22.75
CA GLY A 274 -20.95 -5.70 -22.32
C GLY A 274 -20.88 -5.99 -20.83
N PHE A 275 -20.58 -4.99 -20.00
CA PHE A 275 -20.55 -5.10 -18.53
C PHE A 275 -21.56 -4.15 -17.91
N ASP A 276 -22.38 -4.64 -17.00
CA ASP A 276 -23.36 -3.80 -16.30
C ASP A 276 -22.62 -2.88 -15.32
N ALA A 277 -22.94 -1.58 -15.34
CA ALA A 277 -22.21 -0.58 -14.58
C ALA A 277 -23.15 0.35 -13.78
N LYS A 278 -22.75 0.68 -12.55
CA LYS A 278 -23.50 1.57 -11.67
C LYS A 278 -22.59 2.57 -10.98
N ILE A 279 -22.90 3.86 -11.08
CA ILE A 279 -22.16 4.91 -10.37
C ILE A 279 -22.39 4.74 -8.86
N LEU A 280 -21.30 4.65 -8.10
CA LEU A 280 -21.34 4.60 -6.63
C LEU A 280 -21.16 6.01 -6.05
N SER A 281 -20.20 6.77 -6.58
CA SER A 281 -19.89 8.11 -6.11
C SER A 281 -19.09 8.90 -7.14
N THR A 282 -19.40 10.19 -7.28
CA THR A 282 -18.61 11.15 -8.07
C THR A 282 -18.12 12.24 -7.12
N VAL A 283 -16.81 12.43 -7.04
CA VAL A 283 -16.17 13.46 -6.21
C VAL A 283 -15.49 14.46 -7.13
N PHE A 284 -15.86 15.74 -7.06
CA PHE A 284 -15.22 16.79 -7.85
C PHE A 284 -14.11 17.45 -7.03
N GLU A 285 -12.90 17.54 -7.59
CA GLU A 285 -11.82 18.30 -6.99
C GLU A 285 -11.99 19.77 -7.35
N THR A 286 -12.60 20.54 -6.44
CA THR A 286 -12.51 22.01 -6.49
C THR A 286 -11.10 22.42 -6.10
N SER A 287 -10.48 23.27 -6.92
CA SER A 287 -9.13 23.82 -6.76
C SER A 287 -8.97 24.82 -5.60
N ASP A 288 -9.69 24.62 -4.50
CA ASP A 288 -9.32 25.17 -3.21
C ASP A 288 -8.51 24.11 -2.47
N GLN A 289 -7.20 24.33 -2.38
CA GLN A 289 -6.33 23.65 -1.41
C GLN A 289 -6.68 24.08 0.03
N SER A 290 -7.93 23.92 0.43
CA SER A 290 -8.32 23.87 1.83
C SER A 290 -8.33 22.39 2.24
N THR A 291 -7.53 22.09 3.25
CA THR A 291 -7.27 20.79 3.86
C THR A 291 -8.52 20.19 4.51
N SER A 292 -9.59 19.95 3.74
CA SER A 292 -10.77 19.22 4.22
C SER A 292 -10.51 17.72 4.08
N SER A 293 -10.43 17.03 5.21
CA SER A 293 -10.29 15.58 5.28
C SER A 293 -11.63 14.95 5.65
N SER A 294 -12.04 13.93 4.90
CA SER A 294 -13.23 13.14 5.24
C SER A 294 -12.83 11.99 6.17
N ALA A 295 -13.54 11.88 7.29
CA ALA A 295 -13.40 10.80 8.26
C ALA A 295 -14.75 10.09 8.41
N GLN A 296 -14.71 8.76 8.50
CA GLN A 296 -15.90 7.96 8.80
C GLN A 296 -15.77 7.40 10.21
N PHE A 297 -16.88 7.43 10.95
CA PHE A 297 -16.98 6.88 12.29
C PHE A 297 -18.11 5.88 12.32
N LYS A 298 -17.92 4.78 13.04
CA LYS A 298 -19.01 3.86 13.37
C LYS A 298 -19.54 4.23 14.75
N ILE A 299 -20.80 4.63 14.80
CA ILE A 299 -21.48 5.03 16.02
C ILE A 299 -22.15 3.82 16.66
N TYR A 300 -21.97 3.66 17.96
CA TYR A 300 -22.57 2.64 18.80
C TYR A 300 -23.46 3.31 19.85
N GLY A 301 -24.65 2.73 20.08
CA GLY A 301 -25.63 3.26 21.04
C GLY A 301 -27.09 3.33 20.56
N ASN A 302 -27.48 2.59 19.51
CA ASN A 302 -28.81 2.61 18.91
C ASN A 302 -29.34 4.03 18.61
N PRO A 303 -28.74 4.74 17.62
CA PRO A 303 -29.20 6.08 17.26
C PRO A 303 -30.60 6.02 16.64
N ASP A 304 -31.54 6.78 17.20
CA ASP A 304 -32.82 7.07 16.54
C ASP A 304 -32.68 8.27 15.59
N ALA A 305 -33.68 8.53 14.75
CA ALA A 305 -33.62 9.63 13.78
C ALA A 305 -33.45 11.01 14.44
N ALA A 306 -33.95 11.17 15.67
CA ALA A 306 -33.79 12.38 16.46
C ALA A 306 -32.36 12.55 17.00
N ALA A 307 -31.76 11.51 17.57
CA ALA A 307 -30.37 11.53 18.02
C ALA A 307 -29.41 11.69 16.84
N ALA A 308 -29.69 11.08 15.69
CA ALA A 308 -28.88 11.26 14.48
C ALA A 308 -28.79 12.72 14.05
N LYS A 309 -29.95 13.40 13.98
CA LYS A 309 -30.00 14.82 13.65
C LYS A 309 -29.32 15.68 14.72
N GLY A 310 -29.48 15.34 16.00
CA GLY A 310 -28.79 16.01 17.10
C GLY A 310 -27.26 15.89 17.01
N ILE A 311 -26.73 14.71 16.67
CA ILE A 311 -25.30 14.49 16.46
C ILE A 311 -24.80 15.31 15.24
N GLU A 312 -25.55 15.32 14.13
CA GLU A 312 -25.19 16.11 12.95
C GLU A 312 -25.14 17.61 13.23
N GLU A 313 -26.14 18.16 13.92
CA GLU A 313 -26.22 19.59 14.26
C GLU A 313 -25.09 20.01 15.21
N VAL A 314 -24.80 19.21 16.24
CA VAL A 314 -23.71 19.50 17.19
C VAL A 314 -22.34 19.43 16.51
N LEU A 315 -22.12 18.44 15.64
CA LEU A 315 -20.86 18.32 14.91
C LEU A 315 -20.68 19.43 13.86
N GLN A 316 -21.75 19.85 13.17
CA GLN A 316 -21.70 20.98 12.25
C GLN A 316 -21.46 22.32 12.97
N ALA A 317 -21.84 22.43 14.24
CA ALA A 317 -21.55 23.60 15.06
C ALA A 317 -20.08 23.67 15.52
N LEU A 318 -19.30 22.59 15.39
CA LEU A 318 -17.89 22.59 15.76
C LEU A 318 -17.05 23.40 14.74
N PRO A 319 -16.11 24.23 15.22
CA PRO A 319 -15.22 24.96 14.33
C PRO A 319 -14.38 24.00 13.49
N GLY A 320 -14.35 24.19 12.17
CA GLY A 320 -13.55 23.36 11.25
C GLY A 320 -14.26 22.11 10.73
N VAL A 321 -15.51 21.81 11.13
CA VAL A 321 -16.33 20.76 10.49
C VAL A 321 -17.18 21.40 9.39
N SER A 322 -17.04 20.91 8.15
CA SER A 322 -17.79 21.43 6.99
C SER A 322 -19.09 20.68 6.75
N SER A 323 -19.13 19.38 7.04
CA SER A 323 -20.35 18.57 6.96
C SER A 323 -20.25 17.36 7.88
N ALA A 324 -21.39 16.94 8.45
CA ALA A 324 -21.55 15.71 9.21
C ALA A 324 -22.87 15.06 8.81
N LYS A 325 -22.83 13.77 8.43
CA LYS A 325 -24.02 12.98 8.04
C LYS A 325 -23.97 11.57 8.64
N LEU A 326 -25.00 11.16 9.37
CA LEU A 326 -25.14 9.83 9.97
C LEU A 326 -26.12 8.97 9.17
N SER A 327 -25.62 7.89 8.57
CA SER A 327 -26.44 6.85 7.95
C SER A 327 -26.95 5.89 9.02
N LEU A 328 -28.24 5.95 9.35
CA LEU A 328 -28.88 5.05 10.31
C LEU A 328 -28.79 3.56 9.91
N ALA A 329 -28.93 3.26 8.62
CA ALA A 329 -28.89 1.89 8.10
C ALA A 329 -27.55 1.19 8.32
N THR A 330 -26.45 1.95 8.32
CA THR A 330 -25.09 1.43 8.50
C THR A 330 -24.46 1.82 9.84
N SER A 331 -25.16 2.65 10.63
CA SER A 331 -24.63 3.32 11.83
C SER A 331 -23.29 4.01 11.58
N ARG A 332 -23.12 4.62 10.40
CA ARG A 332 -21.88 5.29 9.98
C ARG A 332 -22.09 6.79 9.87
N LEU A 333 -21.26 7.54 10.59
CA LEU A 333 -21.16 8.99 10.55
C LEU A 333 -20.01 9.37 9.60
N ALA A 334 -20.32 10.09 8.53
CA ALA A 334 -19.33 10.69 7.64
C ALA A 334 -19.16 12.17 8.00
N VAL A 335 -17.94 12.58 8.36
CA VAL A 335 -17.62 13.95 8.77
C VAL A 335 -16.49 14.48 7.89
N SER A 336 -16.74 15.59 7.21
CA SER A 336 -15.69 16.35 6.53
C SER A 336 -15.23 17.47 7.46
N HIS A 337 -13.94 17.48 7.79
CA HIS A 337 -13.36 18.41 8.75
C HIS A 337 -11.95 18.85 8.35
N GLN A 338 -11.51 19.99 8.88
CA GLN A 338 -10.15 20.50 8.72
C GLN A 338 -9.26 20.02 9.89
N PRO A 339 -8.28 19.12 9.65
CA PRO A 339 -7.45 18.53 10.71
C PRO A 339 -6.65 19.56 11.53
N GLY A 340 -6.33 20.72 10.95
CA GLY A 340 -5.59 21.77 11.63
C GLY A 340 -6.38 22.55 12.69
N VAL A 341 -7.72 22.45 12.68
CA VAL A 341 -8.61 23.18 13.61
C VAL A 341 -9.26 22.23 14.60
N THR A 342 -9.79 21.10 14.12
CA THR A 342 -10.46 20.11 14.96
C THR A 342 -9.89 18.72 14.66
N GLY A 343 -9.34 18.05 15.66
CA GLY A 343 -8.82 16.69 15.51
C GLY A 343 -9.92 15.62 15.62
N LEU A 344 -9.62 14.41 15.13
CA LEU A 344 -10.52 13.24 15.25
C LEU A 344 -10.93 12.96 16.71
N ARG A 345 -10.01 13.19 17.66
CA ARG A 345 -10.27 13.03 19.10
C ARG A 345 -11.41 13.90 19.58
N THR A 346 -11.41 15.18 19.24
CA THR A 346 -12.45 16.13 19.65
C THR A 346 -13.82 15.71 19.13
N ILE A 347 -13.88 15.19 17.90
CA ILE A 347 -15.12 14.66 17.32
C ILE A 347 -15.62 13.45 18.13
N VAL A 348 -14.73 12.51 18.47
CA VAL A 348 -15.10 11.34 19.30
C VAL A 348 -15.55 11.76 20.70
N GLU A 349 -14.83 12.66 21.36
CA GLU A 349 -15.18 13.16 22.70
C GLU A 349 -16.54 13.88 22.72
N VAL A 350 -16.87 14.62 21.66
CA VAL A 350 -18.19 15.26 21.52
C VAL A 350 -19.28 14.21 21.35
N VAL A 351 -19.06 13.18 20.53
CA VAL A 351 -20.03 12.08 20.37
C VAL A 351 -20.20 11.29 21.66
N GLU A 352 -19.11 11.04 22.41
CA GLU A 352 -19.13 10.41 23.74
C GLU A 352 -19.87 11.26 24.77
N SER A 353 -19.72 12.59 24.73
CA SER A 353 -20.46 13.52 25.61
C SER A 353 -21.98 13.48 25.39
N LEU A 354 -22.42 13.08 24.19
CA LEU A 354 -23.84 12.87 23.85
C LEU A 354 -24.34 11.48 24.27
N GLY A 355 -23.49 10.64 24.85
CA GLY A 355 -23.82 9.29 25.32
C GLY A 355 -23.70 8.19 24.27
N PHE A 356 -23.01 8.47 23.14
CA PHE A 356 -22.77 7.50 22.07
C PHE A 356 -21.27 7.19 21.95
N ASN A 357 -20.91 5.94 21.66
CA ASN A 357 -19.51 5.59 21.43
C ASN A 357 -19.19 5.68 19.93
N ALA A 358 -18.11 6.37 19.57
CA ALA A 358 -17.64 6.48 18.20
C ALA A 358 -16.28 5.78 18.05
N LEU A 359 -16.19 4.83 17.11
CA LEU A 359 -14.91 4.30 16.66
C LEU A 359 -14.62 4.87 15.28
N VAL A 360 -13.38 5.30 15.05
CA VAL A 360 -12.93 5.68 13.71
C VAL A 360 -13.03 4.44 12.83
N ALA A 361 -13.75 4.57 11.73
CA ALA A 361 -13.88 3.53 10.73
C ALA A 361 -12.97 3.94 9.57
N ASP A 362 -11.69 3.64 9.67
CA ASP A 362 -10.81 3.80 8.51
C ASP A 362 -11.28 2.82 7.42
N ASN A 363 -11.62 3.38 6.26
CA ASN A 363 -12.07 2.62 5.10
C ASN A 363 -10.99 1.63 4.65
N ASP A 364 -9.71 1.95 4.86
CA ASP A 364 -8.58 1.17 4.36
C ASP A 364 -8.22 -0.03 5.24
N ASP A 365 -8.31 0.09 6.58
CA ASP A 365 -7.98 -1.01 7.49
C ASP A 365 -9.05 -2.10 7.52
N ASN A 366 -10.33 -1.71 7.45
CA ASN A 366 -11.41 -2.68 7.29
C ASN A 366 -11.33 -3.37 5.92
N ASN A 367 -10.97 -2.64 4.86
CA ASN A 367 -10.79 -3.23 3.53
C ASN A 367 -9.58 -4.17 3.49
N ALA A 368 -8.44 -3.81 4.08
CA ALA A 368 -7.25 -4.66 4.14
C ALA A 368 -7.49 -5.94 4.98
N GLN A 369 -8.22 -5.82 6.09
CA GLN A 369 -8.62 -6.97 6.90
C GLN A 369 -9.65 -7.86 6.18
N LEU A 370 -10.68 -7.27 5.58
CA LEU A 370 -11.66 -7.99 4.78
C LEU A 370 -11.00 -8.66 3.57
N GLU A 371 -10.03 -8.03 2.92
CA GLU A 371 -9.29 -8.58 1.79
C GLU A 371 -8.39 -9.74 2.23
N SER A 372 -7.68 -9.61 3.35
CA SER A 372 -6.86 -10.68 3.94
C SER A 372 -7.70 -11.88 4.38
N LEU A 373 -8.85 -11.62 5.02
CA LEU A 373 -9.81 -12.66 5.43
C LEU A 373 -10.49 -13.30 4.22
N ALA A 374 -10.86 -12.52 3.20
CA ALA A 374 -11.42 -13.02 1.95
C ALA A 374 -10.42 -13.93 1.22
N LYS A 375 -9.15 -13.53 1.11
CA LYS A 375 -8.08 -14.37 0.54
C LYS A 375 -7.90 -15.67 1.33
N THR A 376 -7.93 -15.61 2.66
CA THR A 376 -7.81 -16.80 3.52
C THR A 376 -9.00 -17.75 3.34
N ARG A 377 -10.21 -17.19 3.28
CA ARG A 377 -11.44 -17.94 2.99
C ARG A 377 -11.38 -18.58 1.61
N GLU A 378 -10.94 -17.85 0.60
CA GLU A 378 -10.80 -18.35 -0.77
C GLU A 378 -9.83 -19.54 -0.83
N ILE A 379 -8.68 -19.46 -0.15
CA ILE A 379 -7.72 -20.57 -0.03
C ILE A 379 -8.38 -21.79 0.62
N GLN A 380 -9.17 -21.60 1.67
CA GLN A 380 -9.90 -22.70 2.33
C GLN A 380 -10.99 -23.29 1.44
N GLU A 381 -11.70 -22.47 0.67
CA GLU A 381 -12.71 -22.94 -0.28
C GLU A 381 -12.09 -23.81 -1.37
N TRP A 382 -10.96 -23.39 -1.96
CA TRP A 382 -10.24 -24.21 -2.94
C TRP A 382 -9.64 -25.47 -2.32
N ARG A 383 -9.16 -25.41 -1.07
CA ARG A 383 -8.70 -26.59 -0.33
C ARG A 383 -9.84 -27.59 -0.12
N ARG A 384 -11.01 -27.11 0.31
CA ARG A 384 -12.20 -27.95 0.52
C ARG A 384 -12.69 -28.53 -0.80
N ALA A 385 -12.75 -27.72 -1.87
CA ALA A 385 -13.10 -28.17 -3.21
C ALA A 385 -12.15 -29.28 -3.70
N PHE A 386 -10.84 -29.10 -3.54
CA PHE A 386 -9.85 -30.13 -3.88
C PHE A 386 -10.04 -31.41 -3.05
N GLN A 387 -10.23 -31.30 -1.73
CA GLN A 387 -10.46 -32.47 -0.86
C GLN A 387 -11.73 -33.24 -1.25
N ILE A 388 -12.83 -32.54 -1.50
CA ILE A 388 -14.08 -33.15 -1.95
C ILE A 388 -13.88 -33.80 -3.33
N SER A 389 -13.27 -33.09 -4.29
CA SER A 389 -12.97 -33.63 -5.63
C SER A 389 -12.13 -34.90 -5.55
N LEU A 390 -11.07 -34.88 -4.74
CA LEU A 390 -10.17 -36.02 -4.54
C LEU A 390 -10.88 -37.22 -3.91
N SER A 391 -11.79 -36.98 -2.96
CA SER A 391 -12.56 -38.05 -2.30
C SER A 391 -13.46 -38.83 -3.25
N PHE A 392 -13.97 -38.18 -4.31
CA PHE A 392 -14.79 -38.83 -5.35
C PHE A 392 -13.96 -39.32 -6.54
N ALA A 393 -12.92 -38.59 -6.94
CA ALA A 393 -12.07 -38.95 -8.09
C ALA A 393 -11.21 -40.19 -7.82
N LEU A 394 -10.74 -40.38 -6.58
CA LEU A 394 -9.90 -41.52 -6.23
C LEU A 394 -10.67 -42.85 -6.38
N PRO A 395 -11.87 -43.04 -5.80
CA PRO A 395 -12.70 -44.22 -6.09
C PRO A 395 -12.97 -44.46 -7.58
N VAL A 396 -13.30 -43.41 -8.35
CA VAL A 396 -13.53 -43.53 -9.82
C VAL A 396 -12.28 -44.03 -10.53
N PHE A 397 -11.09 -43.56 -10.15
CA PHE A 397 -9.82 -44.01 -10.71
C PHE A 397 -9.48 -45.45 -10.33
N PHE A 398 -9.77 -45.86 -9.09
CA PHE A 398 -9.57 -47.23 -8.67
C PHE A 398 -10.49 -48.20 -9.42
N ILE A 399 -11.76 -47.85 -9.58
CA ILE A 399 -12.77 -48.66 -10.29
C ILE A 399 -12.51 -48.68 -11.80
N GLY A 400 -12.21 -47.52 -12.40
CA GLY A 400 -12.03 -47.38 -13.84
C GLY A 400 -10.70 -47.93 -14.38
N MET A 401 -9.64 -47.92 -13.57
CA MET A 401 -8.28 -48.25 -14.05
C MET A 401 -7.52 -49.29 -13.22
N ILE A 402 -7.51 -49.19 -11.88
CA ILE A 402 -6.65 -50.04 -11.04
C ILE A 402 -7.20 -51.45 -10.87
N PHE A 403 -8.49 -51.60 -10.52
CA PHE A 403 -9.07 -52.93 -10.31
C PHE A 403 -9.03 -53.81 -11.57
N PRO A 404 -9.34 -53.30 -12.78
CA PRO A 404 -9.23 -54.09 -14.01
C PRO A 404 -7.79 -54.55 -14.35
N MET A 405 -6.77 -53.80 -13.92
CA MET A 405 -5.37 -54.05 -14.28
C MET A 405 -4.59 -54.84 -13.22
N LEU A 406 -4.85 -54.61 -11.93
CA LEU A 406 -4.02 -55.11 -10.83
C LEU A 406 -4.64 -56.30 -10.09
N ILE A 407 -5.97 -56.36 -9.95
CA ILE A 407 -6.67 -57.41 -9.19
C ILE A 407 -7.99 -57.80 -9.90
N PRO A 408 -7.93 -58.66 -10.93
CA PRO A 408 -9.13 -59.09 -11.67
C PRO A 408 -10.21 -59.78 -10.81
N VAL A 409 -9.84 -60.28 -9.62
CA VAL A 409 -10.73 -60.97 -8.67
C VAL A 409 -11.63 -59.99 -7.88
N LEU A 410 -11.26 -58.71 -7.81
CA LEU A 410 -12.02 -57.65 -7.13
C LEU A 410 -12.80 -56.74 -8.10
N ASP A 411 -12.85 -57.08 -9.41
CA ASP A 411 -13.60 -56.30 -10.40
C ASP A 411 -15.11 -56.51 -10.25
N PHE A 412 -15.73 -55.80 -9.30
CA PHE A 412 -17.19 -55.67 -9.21
C PHE A 412 -17.79 -55.00 -10.47
N GLY A 413 -16.97 -54.41 -11.34
CA GLY A 413 -17.38 -53.81 -12.60
C GLY A 413 -17.73 -54.80 -13.71
N GLY A 414 -17.50 -56.09 -13.51
CA GLY A 414 -17.98 -57.16 -14.40
C GLY A 414 -19.42 -57.61 -14.15
N LEU A 415 -20.09 -57.09 -13.12
CA LEU A 415 -21.48 -57.44 -12.80
C LEU A 415 -22.44 -56.66 -13.70
N GLU A 416 -23.13 -57.38 -14.56
CA GLU A 416 -24.21 -56.85 -15.42
C GLU A 416 -25.48 -56.63 -14.59
N LEU A 417 -25.97 -55.39 -14.54
CA LEU A 417 -27.26 -55.07 -13.89
C LEU A 417 -28.44 -55.34 -14.84
N PHE A 418 -28.24 -54.98 -16.11
CA PHE A 418 -29.13 -55.18 -17.25
C PHE A 418 -28.25 -55.43 -18.48
N ASP A 419 -28.81 -56.01 -19.56
CA ASP A 419 -28.10 -56.24 -20.82
C ASP A 419 -27.40 -54.94 -21.29
N GLY A 420 -26.07 -54.94 -21.33
CA GLY A 420 -25.23 -53.80 -21.75
C GLY A 420 -24.94 -52.73 -20.69
N LEU A 421 -25.45 -52.86 -19.45
CA LEU A 421 -25.21 -51.91 -18.35
C LEU A 421 -24.46 -52.55 -17.18
N PHE A 422 -23.20 -52.14 -16.99
CA PHE A 422 -22.31 -52.67 -15.98
C PHE A 422 -22.35 -51.84 -14.68
N LEU A 423 -22.38 -52.51 -13.53
CA LEU A 423 -22.44 -51.85 -12.22
C LEU A 423 -21.29 -50.86 -12.00
N GLY A 424 -20.08 -51.20 -12.46
CA GLY A 424 -18.90 -50.34 -12.33
C GLY A 424 -19.06 -49.00 -13.04
N ASP A 425 -19.63 -48.99 -14.25
CA ASP A 425 -19.83 -47.78 -15.04
C ASP A 425 -20.94 -46.89 -14.46
N VAL A 426 -22.00 -47.49 -13.89
CA VAL A 426 -23.07 -46.76 -13.19
C VAL A 426 -22.56 -46.11 -11.91
N VAL A 427 -21.72 -46.81 -11.13
CA VAL A 427 -21.08 -46.25 -9.94
C VAL A 427 -20.13 -45.11 -10.32
N CYS A 428 -19.32 -45.28 -11.38
CA CYS A 428 -18.47 -44.22 -11.90
C CYS A 428 -19.28 -42.99 -12.34
N LEU A 429 -20.41 -43.17 -13.02
CA LEU A 429 -21.32 -42.07 -13.37
C LEU A 429 -21.83 -41.34 -12.12
N GLY A 430 -22.33 -42.07 -11.12
CA GLY A 430 -22.84 -41.50 -9.87
C GLY A 430 -21.80 -40.70 -9.09
N LEU A 431 -20.55 -41.17 -9.03
CA LEU A 431 -19.44 -40.48 -8.37
C LEU A 431 -18.90 -39.29 -9.18
N THR A 432 -19.07 -39.31 -10.50
CA THR A 432 -18.59 -38.24 -11.40
C THR A 432 -19.51 -37.02 -11.40
N ILE A 433 -20.83 -37.21 -11.27
CA ILE A 433 -21.82 -36.12 -11.31
C ILE A 433 -21.55 -35.00 -10.29
N PRO A 434 -21.30 -35.28 -8.98
CA PRO A 434 -20.99 -34.24 -8.00
C PRO A 434 -19.71 -33.45 -8.32
N VAL A 435 -18.71 -34.10 -8.91
CA VAL A 435 -17.46 -33.45 -9.30
C VAL A 435 -17.68 -32.56 -10.53
N GLN A 436 -18.33 -33.08 -11.57
CA GLN A 436 -18.57 -32.38 -12.83
C GLN A 436 -19.52 -31.18 -12.67
N PHE A 437 -20.67 -31.37 -12.02
CA PHE A 437 -21.71 -30.33 -11.92
C PHE A 437 -21.77 -29.63 -10.57
N GLY A 438 -21.15 -30.17 -9.52
CA GLY A 438 -21.02 -29.50 -8.23
C GLY A 438 -19.81 -28.57 -8.22
N ILE A 439 -18.61 -29.16 -8.12
CA ILE A 439 -17.35 -28.41 -8.09
C ILE A 439 -17.10 -27.73 -9.44
N GLY A 440 -17.36 -28.44 -10.53
CA GLY A 440 -17.18 -27.92 -11.89
C GLY A 440 -18.08 -26.75 -12.25
N LYS A 441 -19.20 -26.53 -11.54
CA LYS A 441 -20.13 -25.40 -11.77
C LYS A 441 -19.42 -24.05 -11.85
N ARG A 442 -18.41 -23.84 -10.99
CA ARG A 442 -17.60 -22.62 -10.99
C ARG A 442 -16.93 -22.36 -12.34
N PHE A 443 -16.34 -23.41 -12.94
CA PHE A 443 -15.71 -23.32 -14.25
C PHE A 443 -16.74 -23.11 -15.36
N TYR A 444 -17.92 -23.74 -15.29
CA TYR A 444 -19.02 -23.50 -16.25
C TYR A 444 -19.48 -22.05 -16.26
N THR A 445 -19.71 -21.45 -15.09
CA THR A 445 -20.14 -20.04 -14.99
C THR A 445 -19.07 -19.10 -15.54
N SER A 446 -17.79 -19.33 -15.20
CA SER A 446 -16.67 -18.53 -15.71
C SER A 446 -16.50 -18.66 -17.22
N ALA A 447 -16.54 -19.89 -17.75
CA ALA A 447 -16.43 -20.18 -19.18
C ALA A 447 -17.58 -19.53 -19.98
N TYR A 448 -18.81 -19.60 -19.48
CA TYR A 448 -19.96 -18.99 -20.14
C TYR A 448 -19.83 -17.46 -20.23
N LYS A 449 -19.45 -16.80 -19.12
CA LYS A 449 -19.18 -15.35 -19.11
C LYS A 449 -18.06 -15.00 -20.09
N SER A 450 -16.94 -15.72 -20.03
CA SER A 450 -15.78 -15.52 -20.91
C SER A 450 -16.12 -15.62 -22.41
N ILE A 451 -16.99 -16.56 -22.79
CA ILE A 451 -17.48 -16.67 -24.18
C ILE A 451 -18.39 -15.50 -24.55
N LYS A 452 -19.30 -15.07 -23.64
CA LYS A 452 -20.19 -13.92 -23.86
C LYS A 452 -19.40 -12.64 -24.16
N HIS A 453 -18.26 -12.46 -23.48
CA HIS A 453 -17.39 -11.28 -23.64
C HIS A 453 -16.31 -11.43 -24.74
N GLY A 454 -16.39 -12.45 -25.61
CA GLY A 454 -15.48 -12.61 -26.75
C GLY A 454 -14.01 -12.90 -26.40
N SER A 455 -13.72 -13.28 -25.16
CA SER A 455 -12.36 -13.51 -24.66
C SER A 455 -12.25 -14.91 -24.05
N PRO A 456 -12.08 -15.98 -24.86
CA PRO A 456 -12.07 -17.36 -24.37
C PRO A 456 -10.88 -17.60 -23.44
N THR A 457 -11.19 -17.97 -22.19
CA THR A 457 -10.21 -18.19 -21.12
C THR A 457 -9.90 -19.69 -20.94
N MET A 458 -8.94 -19.98 -20.07
CA MET A 458 -8.57 -21.35 -19.66
C MET A 458 -9.78 -22.19 -19.24
N ASP A 459 -10.75 -21.59 -18.54
CA ASP A 459 -11.93 -22.30 -18.04
C ASP A 459 -12.78 -22.87 -19.18
N VAL A 460 -12.74 -22.24 -20.37
CA VAL A 460 -13.42 -22.73 -21.59
C VAL A 460 -12.83 -24.05 -22.06
N LEU A 461 -11.49 -24.17 -22.09
CA LEU A 461 -10.80 -25.42 -22.48
C LEU A 461 -11.14 -26.56 -21.51
N VAL A 462 -11.13 -26.24 -20.21
CA VAL A 462 -11.43 -27.20 -19.14
C VAL A 462 -12.87 -27.70 -19.24
N VAL A 463 -13.83 -26.79 -19.38
CA VAL A 463 -15.24 -27.13 -19.49
C VAL A 463 -15.51 -27.94 -20.76
N LEU A 464 -14.94 -27.56 -21.90
CA LEU A 464 -15.10 -28.30 -23.16
C LEU A 464 -14.53 -29.72 -23.05
N GLY A 465 -13.31 -29.87 -22.54
CA GLY A 465 -12.64 -31.18 -22.42
C GLY A 465 -13.32 -32.11 -21.43
N THR A 466 -13.69 -31.62 -20.25
CA THR A 466 -14.36 -32.42 -19.21
C THR A 466 -15.80 -32.77 -19.59
N SER A 467 -16.54 -31.84 -20.20
CA SER A 467 -17.90 -32.10 -20.71
C SER A 467 -17.88 -33.11 -21.85
N ALA A 468 -16.94 -32.98 -22.79
CA ALA A 468 -16.79 -33.94 -23.89
C ALA A 468 -16.53 -35.34 -23.36
N ALA A 469 -15.63 -35.50 -22.38
CA ALA A 469 -15.37 -36.80 -21.75
C ALA A 469 -16.61 -37.37 -21.03
N PHE A 470 -17.33 -36.53 -20.29
CA PHE A 470 -18.51 -36.93 -19.54
C PHE A 470 -19.66 -37.36 -20.46
N PHE A 471 -20.07 -36.49 -21.39
CA PHE A 471 -21.19 -36.78 -22.31
C PHE A 471 -20.87 -37.91 -23.26
N PHE A 472 -19.62 -38.05 -23.71
CA PHE A 472 -19.20 -39.19 -24.51
C PHE A 472 -19.36 -40.51 -23.73
N SER A 473 -18.96 -40.54 -22.46
CA SER A 473 -19.08 -41.74 -21.62
C SER A 473 -20.53 -42.14 -21.37
N VAL A 474 -21.40 -41.16 -21.12
CA VAL A 474 -22.85 -41.39 -21.02
C VAL A 474 -23.41 -41.91 -22.35
N PHE A 475 -23.01 -41.31 -23.48
CA PHE A 475 -23.45 -41.77 -24.79
C PHE A 475 -22.99 -43.21 -25.08
N ALA A 476 -21.75 -43.57 -24.75
CA ALA A 476 -21.24 -44.93 -24.91
C ALA A 476 -22.04 -45.95 -24.07
N MET A 477 -22.41 -45.60 -22.83
CA MET A 477 -23.30 -46.43 -22.01
C MET A 477 -24.68 -46.60 -22.64
N VAL A 478 -25.28 -45.52 -23.17
CA VAL A 478 -26.58 -45.55 -23.83
C VAL A 478 -26.55 -46.39 -25.11
N VAL A 479 -25.47 -46.31 -25.90
CA VAL A 479 -25.31 -47.12 -27.12
C VAL A 479 -25.17 -48.60 -26.80
N SER A 480 -24.37 -48.97 -25.79
CA SER A 480 -24.24 -50.37 -25.37
C SER A 480 -25.56 -50.96 -24.84
N PHE A 481 -26.39 -50.11 -24.21
CA PHE A 481 -27.74 -50.49 -23.78
C PHE A 481 -28.73 -50.68 -24.94
N LEU A 482 -28.68 -49.84 -25.97
CA LEU A 482 -29.68 -49.83 -27.06
C LEU A 482 -29.34 -50.74 -28.25
N PHE A 483 -28.06 -51.01 -28.54
CA PHE A 483 -27.63 -51.73 -29.74
C PHE A 483 -26.86 -53.02 -29.41
N PRO A 484 -27.27 -54.19 -29.95
CA PRO A 484 -26.48 -55.43 -29.86
C PRO A 484 -25.22 -55.34 -30.75
N PRO A 485 -24.06 -55.91 -30.36
CA PRO A 485 -23.78 -56.69 -29.16
C PRO A 485 -23.57 -55.81 -27.91
N HIS A 486 -24.15 -56.24 -26.79
CA HIS A 486 -24.10 -55.58 -25.47
C HIS A 486 -22.73 -55.69 -24.78
N SER A 487 -21.66 -55.23 -25.46
CA SER A 487 -20.30 -55.26 -24.94
C SER A 487 -20.04 -54.12 -23.95
N ARG A 488 -19.09 -54.32 -23.02
CA ARG A 488 -18.71 -53.31 -22.03
C ARG A 488 -18.30 -51.99 -22.70
N PRO A 489 -18.99 -50.87 -22.42
CA PRO A 489 -18.67 -49.59 -23.03
C PRO A 489 -17.31 -49.08 -22.53
N SER A 490 -16.51 -48.52 -23.43
CA SER A 490 -15.26 -47.85 -23.07
C SER A 490 -15.56 -46.45 -22.52
N THR A 491 -15.79 -46.34 -21.21
CA THR A 491 -16.07 -45.07 -20.53
C THR A 491 -14.78 -44.34 -20.12
N ILE A 492 -14.83 -43.01 -20.03
CA ILE A 492 -13.71 -42.12 -19.64
C ILE A 492 -14.14 -41.13 -18.53
N PHE A 493 -14.98 -41.58 -17.60
CA PHE A 493 -15.43 -40.81 -16.44
C PHE A 493 -14.28 -40.42 -15.50
N ASP A 494 -13.25 -41.27 -15.43
CA ASP A 494 -11.98 -41.04 -14.76
C ASP A 494 -11.28 -39.78 -15.26
N THR A 495 -11.30 -39.55 -16.58
CA THR A 495 -10.68 -38.41 -17.23
C THR A 495 -11.38 -37.12 -16.83
N SER A 496 -12.71 -37.08 -16.84
CA SER A 496 -13.48 -35.90 -16.41
C SER A 496 -13.23 -35.54 -14.93
N THR A 497 -13.32 -36.52 -14.02
CA THR A 497 -13.13 -36.29 -12.58
C THR A 497 -11.68 -35.95 -12.21
N MET A 498 -10.70 -36.63 -12.78
CA MET A 498 -9.28 -36.38 -12.47
C MET A 498 -8.82 -35.03 -13.00
N LEU A 499 -9.29 -34.59 -14.16
CA LEU A 499 -8.94 -33.27 -14.69
C LEU A 499 -9.43 -32.14 -13.79
N ILE A 500 -10.68 -32.18 -13.35
CA ILE A 500 -11.22 -31.22 -12.38
C ILE A 500 -10.41 -31.26 -11.07
N THR A 501 -10.02 -32.45 -10.63
CA THR A 501 -9.22 -32.61 -9.40
C THR A 501 -7.81 -32.02 -9.53
N PHE A 502 -7.12 -32.20 -10.66
CA PHE A 502 -5.80 -31.61 -10.88
C PHE A 502 -5.85 -30.09 -11.06
N ILE A 503 -6.89 -29.57 -11.71
CA ILE A 503 -7.05 -28.12 -11.91
C ILE A 503 -7.40 -27.43 -10.59
N THR A 504 -8.28 -28.02 -9.78
CA THR A 504 -8.59 -27.51 -8.44
C THR A 504 -7.37 -27.55 -7.51
N LEU A 505 -6.52 -28.58 -7.61
CA LEU A 505 -5.21 -28.61 -6.94
C LEU A 505 -4.31 -27.45 -7.41
N GLY A 506 -4.23 -27.22 -8.72
CA GLY A 506 -3.47 -26.11 -9.31
C GLY A 506 -3.92 -24.74 -8.77
N ARG A 507 -5.24 -24.48 -8.78
CA ARG A 507 -5.83 -23.24 -8.22
C ARG A 507 -5.60 -23.10 -6.72
N PHE A 508 -5.69 -24.20 -5.96
CA PHE A 508 -5.36 -24.19 -4.53
C PHE A 508 -3.89 -23.81 -4.28
N LEU A 509 -2.95 -24.41 -5.02
CA LEU A 509 -1.52 -24.09 -4.89
C LEU A 509 -1.21 -22.65 -5.32
N GLU A 510 -1.83 -22.17 -6.40
CA GLU A 510 -1.78 -20.78 -6.85
C GLU A 510 -2.19 -19.81 -5.73
N ASN A 511 -3.40 -20.00 -5.19
CA ASN A 511 -3.94 -19.08 -4.17
C ASN A 511 -3.19 -19.19 -2.85
N ARG A 512 -2.69 -20.38 -2.50
CA ARG A 512 -1.81 -20.56 -1.34
C ARG A 512 -0.49 -19.81 -1.51
N ALA A 513 0.12 -19.85 -2.70
CA ALA A 513 1.36 -19.11 -2.98
C ALA A 513 1.13 -17.60 -2.87
N LYS A 514 0.02 -17.09 -3.44
CA LYS A 514 -0.42 -15.68 -3.31
C LYS A 514 -0.74 -15.27 -1.87
N GLY A 515 -1.27 -16.18 -1.06
CA GLY A 515 -1.60 -15.92 0.34
C GLY A 515 -0.36 -15.75 1.23
N GLN A 516 0.73 -16.49 0.98
CA GLN A 516 1.93 -16.42 1.83
C GLN A 516 2.61 -15.05 1.81
N THR A 517 2.65 -14.39 0.67
CA THR A 517 3.26 -13.06 0.52
C THR A 517 2.43 -11.96 1.19
N SER A 518 1.11 -12.12 1.27
CA SER A 518 0.22 -11.21 2.02
C SER A 518 0.46 -11.27 3.54
N THR A 519 1.01 -12.38 4.06
CA THR A 519 1.33 -12.49 5.50
C THR A 519 2.49 -11.58 5.92
N ALA A 520 3.42 -11.26 5.02
CA ALA A 520 4.50 -10.32 5.31
C ALA A 520 3.97 -8.90 5.50
N LEU A 521 3.00 -8.49 4.67
CA LEU A 521 2.31 -7.20 4.80
C LEU A 521 1.49 -7.12 6.10
N SER A 522 0.77 -8.19 6.45
CA SER A 522 0.04 -8.26 7.72
C SER A 522 0.99 -8.18 8.94
N ARG A 523 2.20 -8.73 8.86
CA ARG A 523 3.21 -8.58 9.91
C ARG A 523 3.66 -7.13 10.06
N LEU A 524 3.87 -6.41 8.97
CA LEU A 524 4.20 -4.98 9.01
C LEU A 524 3.08 -4.15 9.67
N MET A 525 1.81 -4.44 9.37
CA MET A 525 0.67 -3.77 10.01
C MET A 525 0.59 -4.06 11.51
N SER A 526 0.96 -5.27 11.95
CA SER A 526 0.97 -5.63 13.37
C SER A 526 2.09 -4.96 14.20
N LEU A 527 2.97 -4.19 13.56
CA LEU A 527 4.03 -3.44 14.24
C LEU A 527 3.50 -2.20 14.94
N ALA A 528 2.43 -1.57 14.45
CA ALA A 528 1.80 -0.47 15.16
C ALA A 528 1.05 -1.01 16.40
N PRO A 529 1.26 -0.44 17.61
CA PRO A 529 0.42 -0.74 18.76
C PRO A 529 -1.00 -0.19 18.56
N SER A 530 -2.00 -0.85 19.14
CA SER A 530 -3.41 -0.41 19.06
C SER A 530 -3.76 0.71 20.05
N MET A 531 -2.97 0.85 21.12
CA MET A 531 -3.17 1.83 22.18
C MET A 531 -1.87 2.58 22.47
N ALA A 532 -2.00 3.83 22.86
CA ALA A 532 -0.92 4.69 23.32
C ALA A 532 -1.33 5.39 24.62
N THR A 533 -0.33 5.69 25.46
CA THR A 533 -0.55 6.48 26.68
C THR A 533 -0.07 7.90 26.44
N ILE A 534 -0.95 8.89 26.60
CA ILE A 534 -0.65 10.31 26.46
C ILE A 534 -0.85 11.05 27.79
N TYR A 535 -0.22 12.21 27.93
CA TYR A 535 -0.62 13.16 28.97
C TYR A 535 -1.89 13.91 28.56
N ALA A 536 -2.82 14.14 29.49
CA ALA A 536 -4.07 14.84 29.24
C ALA A 536 -3.85 16.31 28.81
N ASP A 537 -2.83 16.98 29.36
CA ASP A 537 -2.41 18.33 28.94
C ASP A 537 -0.98 18.30 28.37
N PRO A 538 -0.82 18.36 27.03
CA PRO A 538 0.50 18.32 26.40
C PRO A 538 1.32 19.60 26.65
N ILE A 539 0.67 20.74 26.90
CA ILE A 539 1.36 22.02 27.11
C ILE A 539 1.93 22.08 28.53
N ALA A 540 1.17 21.62 29.52
CA ALA A 540 1.66 21.51 30.89
C ALA A 540 2.84 20.52 30.98
N ALA A 541 2.73 19.37 30.31
CA ALA A 541 3.80 18.37 30.27
C ALA A 541 5.06 18.90 29.55
N ALA A 542 4.92 19.61 28.43
CA ALA A 542 6.04 20.24 27.74
C ALA A 542 6.76 21.26 28.63
N LYS A 543 5.99 22.15 29.29
CA LYS A 543 6.53 23.16 30.20
C LYS A 543 7.20 22.54 31.42
N ALA A 544 6.65 21.46 31.97
CA ALA A 544 7.26 20.72 33.07
C ALA A 544 8.61 20.12 32.65
N ALA A 545 8.71 19.58 31.43
CA ALA A 545 9.96 19.05 30.89
C ALA A 545 11.00 20.16 30.61
N GLU A 546 10.57 21.34 30.18
CA GLU A 546 11.45 22.51 29.97
C GLU A 546 11.92 23.15 31.30
N ALA A 547 11.05 23.20 32.31
CA ALA A 547 11.36 23.72 33.65
C ALA A 547 12.33 22.82 34.42
N TRP A 548 12.37 21.52 34.13
CA TRP A 548 13.28 20.58 34.79
C TRP A 548 14.74 20.76 34.38
N ASP A 549 15.01 21.09 33.11
CA ASP A 549 16.38 21.30 32.60
C ASP A 549 16.95 22.67 33.02
N SER A 550 16.09 23.62 33.35
CA SER A 550 16.50 24.92 33.86
C SER A 550 16.68 24.85 35.38
N GLN A 551 17.83 24.35 35.84
CA GLN A 551 18.20 24.50 37.25
C GLN A 551 18.22 25.99 37.63
N PRO A 552 17.51 26.42 38.70
CA PRO A 552 17.60 27.78 39.18
C PRO A 552 18.93 27.99 39.89
N THR A 553 19.92 28.54 39.19
CA THR A 553 21.13 29.13 39.79
C THR A 553 20.84 30.56 40.25
N SER A 554 19.91 30.71 41.19
CA SER A 554 19.88 31.81 42.17
C SER A 554 18.57 31.71 42.95
N GLY A 555 18.68 31.64 44.27
CA GLY A 555 17.53 31.77 45.15
C GLY A 555 17.02 33.19 45.08
N ASP A 556 15.81 33.37 44.57
CA ASP A 556 14.75 34.13 45.26
C ASP A 556 13.43 34.06 44.47
N ALA A 557 12.34 34.14 45.24
CA ALA A 557 10.94 34.26 44.87
C ALA A 557 10.20 32.99 44.42
N GLN A 558 9.62 32.32 45.42
CA GLN A 558 8.32 31.64 45.30
C GLN A 558 7.27 32.65 44.82
N GLU A 559 6.61 32.39 43.70
CA GLU A 559 5.23 32.84 43.48
C GLU A 559 4.50 31.95 42.45
N ASN A 560 3.46 31.28 42.95
CA ASN A 560 2.33 30.66 42.26
C ASN A 560 2.60 29.47 41.31
N VAL A 561 3.08 28.36 41.86
CA VAL A 561 2.70 27.03 41.35
C VAL A 561 1.33 26.70 41.96
N HIS A 562 0.25 26.89 41.18
CA HIS A 562 -1.02 26.28 41.54
C HIS A 562 -0.83 24.76 41.58
N GLU A 563 -0.97 24.18 42.77
CA GLU A 563 -1.19 22.75 42.97
C GLU A 563 -2.45 22.33 42.19
N GLY A 564 -2.23 21.79 40.99
CA GLY A 564 -3.23 21.05 40.23
C GLY A 564 -2.53 19.85 39.62
N ASN A 565 -3.12 18.66 39.74
CA ASN A 565 -2.63 17.38 39.22
C ASN A 565 -2.39 17.42 37.69
N ALA A 566 -1.28 18.02 37.23
CA ALA A 566 -1.03 18.33 35.82
C ALA A 566 -0.40 17.19 35.01
N THR A 567 -0.43 15.94 35.50
CA THR A 567 0.06 14.76 34.77
C THR A 567 -0.95 13.61 34.88
N GLU A 568 -2.19 13.86 34.49
CA GLU A 568 -3.14 12.76 34.28
C GLU A 568 -2.76 11.99 33.01
N GLU A 569 -2.46 10.69 33.15
CA GLU A 569 -2.17 9.79 32.03
C GLU A 569 -3.49 9.26 31.46
N LYS A 570 -3.72 9.42 30.14
CA LYS A 570 -4.89 8.91 29.43
C LYS A 570 -4.45 7.88 28.40
N VAL A 571 -5.03 6.68 28.46
CA VAL A 571 -4.78 5.62 27.47
C VAL A 571 -5.79 5.75 26.33
N ILE A 572 -5.30 6.03 25.12
CA ILE A 572 -6.13 6.26 23.93
C ILE A 572 -5.78 5.29 22.80
N PRO A 573 -6.73 4.96 21.90
CA PRO A 573 -6.43 4.29 20.65
C PRO A 573 -5.42 5.07 19.81
N THR A 574 -4.51 4.37 19.13
CA THR A 574 -3.45 4.98 18.31
C THR A 574 -4.00 5.86 17.18
N GLU A 575 -5.18 5.53 16.63
CA GLU A 575 -5.88 6.30 15.61
C GLU A 575 -6.32 7.71 16.09
N LEU A 576 -6.47 7.91 17.40
CA LEU A 576 -6.87 9.19 17.99
C LEU A 576 -5.68 10.06 18.39
N ILE A 577 -4.44 9.61 18.16
CA ILE A 577 -3.24 10.42 18.39
C ILE A 577 -3.24 11.60 17.41
N SER A 578 -2.95 12.78 17.94
CA SER A 578 -2.87 14.03 17.19
C SER A 578 -1.44 14.58 17.25
N VAL A 579 -1.08 15.37 16.24
CA VAL A 579 0.23 16.05 16.20
C VAL A 579 0.33 17.00 17.41
N GLY A 580 1.46 16.95 18.12
CA GLY A 580 1.71 17.76 19.31
C GLY A 580 1.41 17.06 20.65
N ASP A 581 0.75 15.89 20.64
CA ASP A 581 0.60 15.10 21.87
C ASP A 581 1.96 14.66 22.43
N ILE A 582 2.03 14.52 23.75
CA ILE A 582 3.19 13.90 24.41
C ILE A 582 2.81 12.49 24.83
N VAL A 583 3.46 11.51 24.20
CA VAL A 583 3.25 10.09 24.41
C VAL A 583 4.32 9.55 25.36
N ILE A 584 3.89 8.75 26.33
CA ILE A 584 4.75 8.07 27.29
C ILE A 584 5.05 6.67 26.77
N ILE A 585 6.34 6.33 26.67
CA ILE A 585 6.80 5.02 26.21
C ILE A 585 7.60 4.34 27.30
N ARG A 586 7.13 3.16 27.71
CA ARG A 586 7.78 2.34 28.74
C ARG A 586 8.81 1.41 28.09
N PRO A 587 9.75 0.86 28.86
CA PRO A 587 10.72 -0.11 28.35
C PRO A 587 10.02 -1.31 27.70
N GLY A 588 10.41 -1.65 26.46
CA GLY A 588 9.80 -2.75 25.69
C GLY A 588 8.53 -2.39 24.91
N ASP A 589 7.94 -1.21 25.11
CA ASP A 589 6.76 -0.78 24.36
C ASP A 589 7.10 -0.47 22.90
N LYS A 590 6.12 -0.67 22.02
CA LYS A 590 6.21 -0.22 20.63
C LYS A 590 5.86 1.25 20.53
N ILE A 591 6.57 1.98 19.68
CA ILE A 591 6.33 3.41 19.47
C ILE A 591 5.08 3.56 18.57
N PRO A 592 4.02 4.27 19.00
CA PRO A 592 2.73 4.32 18.29
C PRO A 592 2.72 5.27 17.09
N ALA A 593 3.52 6.32 17.10
CA ALA A 593 3.53 7.39 16.11
C ALA A 593 4.95 7.96 15.94
N ASP A 594 5.20 8.71 14.88
CA ASP A 594 6.50 9.36 14.69
C ASP A 594 6.59 10.60 15.57
N GLY A 595 7.79 10.89 16.10
CA GLY A 595 7.96 12.06 16.94
C GLY A 595 9.37 12.35 17.39
N THR A 596 9.53 13.34 18.27
CA THR A 596 10.81 13.78 18.83
C THR A 596 10.83 13.57 20.35
N ILE A 597 11.91 12.98 20.87
CA ILE A 597 12.04 12.74 22.31
C ILE A 597 12.13 14.08 23.05
N VAL A 598 11.24 14.31 23.99
CA VAL A 598 11.23 15.52 24.85
C VAL A 598 11.95 15.22 26.16
N GLN A 599 11.82 13.99 26.68
CA GLN A 599 12.42 13.60 27.95
C GLN A 599 12.88 12.14 27.93
N GLY A 600 14.01 11.88 28.57
CA GLY A 600 14.60 10.55 28.69
C GLY A 600 15.62 10.21 27.59
N GLU A 601 16.30 9.08 27.78
CA GLU A 601 17.20 8.48 26.81
C GLU A 601 16.96 6.97 26.77
N THR A 602 17.10 6.37 25.58
CA THR A 602 16.90 4.94 25.40
C THR A 602 17.63 4.44 24.16
N TYR A 603 17.68 3.12 24.00
CA TYR A 603 18.05 2.47 22.75
C TYR A 603 16.78 2.04 22.05
N VAL A 604 16.62 2.37 20.77
CA VAL A 604 15.46 1.96 19.98
C VAL A 604 15.90 0.93 18.95
N ASP A 605 15.19 -0.19 18.90
CA ASP A 605 15.37 -1.20 17.88
C ASP A 605 14.53 -0.83 16.65
N GLU A 606 15.23 -0.33 15.62
CA GLU A 606 14.65 0.06 14.34
C GLU A 606 14.76 -1.06 13.28
N SER A 607 15.26 -2.24 13.65
CA SER A 607 15.60 -3.34 12.72
C SER A 607 14.44 -3.76 11.82
N MET A 608 13.21 -3.67 12.29
CA MET A 608 12.02 -4.06 11.52
C MET A 608 11.65 -3.06 10.41
N VAL A 609 12.07 -1.79 10.54
CA VAL A 609 11.77 -0.72 9.57
C VAL A 609 13.00 -0.40 8.72
N THR A 610 14.17 -0.27 9.35
CA THR A 610 15.42 0.10 8.67
C THR A 610 16.24 -1.12 8.24
N GLY A 611 15.97 -2.31 8.79
CA GLY A 611 16.78 -3.51 8.52
C GLY A 611 18.12 -3.55 9.25
N GLU A 612 18.44 -2.56 10.09
CA GLU A 612 19.69 -2.53 10.86
C GLU A 612 19.55 -3.30 12.17
N ALA A 613 20.35 -4.35 12.36
CA ALA A 613 20.23 -5.25 13.51
C ALA A 613 20.74 -4.66 14.85
N ILE A 614 21.41 -3.50 14.83
CA ILE A 614 22.00 -2.88 16.03
C ILE A 614 21.05 -1.76 16.50
N PRO A 615 20.57 -1.81 17.75
CA PRO A 615 19.74 -0.74 18.31
C PRO A 615 20.44 0.61 18.31
N VAL A 616 19.72 1.65 17.90
CA VAL A 616 20.23 3.02 17.79
C VAL A 616 19.97 3.76 19.10
N GLN A 617 20.97 4.44 19.64
CA GLN A 617 20.79 5.27 20.83
C GLN A 617 20.04 6.55 20.47
N LYS A 618 18.97 6.83 21.21
CA LYS A 618 18.13 8.03 21.06
C LYS A 618 18.15 8.84 22.35
N LYS A 619 18.44 10.13 22.22
CA LYS A 619 18.49 11.11 23.32
C LYS A 619 17.41 12.17 23.12
N LYS A 620 17.24 13.08 24.08
CA LYS A 620 16.39 14.27 23.93
C LYS A 620 16.68 14.99 22.60
N GLY A 621 15.63 15.37 21.88
CA GLY A 621 15.68 15.96 20.54
C GLY A 621 15.85 14.96 19.38
N SER A 622 16.10 13.67 19.66
CA SER A 622 16.20 12.65 18.60
C SER A 622 14.82 12.25 18.07
N ASN A 623 14.75 11.97 16.77
CA ASN A 623 13.54 11.47 16.13
C ASN A 623 13.36 9.96 16.38
N VAL A 624 12.12 9.55 16.61
CA VAL A 624 11.67 8.16 16.76
C VAL A 624 10.61 7.84 15.71
N ILE A 625 10.58 6.58 15.27
CA ILE A 625 9.75 6.10 14.17
C ILE A 625 8.65 5.16 14.73
N GLY A 626 7.41 5.34 14.29
CA GLY A 626 6.31 4.46 14.65
C GLY A 626 6.54 3.00 14.24
N GLY A 627 6.12 2.06 15.09
CA GLY A 627 6.29 0.61 14.92
C GLY A 627 7.64 0.04 15.36
N THR A 628 8.60 0.89 15.72
CA THR A 628 9.88 0.48 16.31
C THR A 628 9.72 0.11 17.79
N VAL A 629 10.66 -0.67 18.33
CA VAL A 629 10.57 -1.17 19.71
C VAL A 629 11.50 -0.37 20.60
N ASN A 630 10.95 0.19 21.68
CA ASN A 630 11.74 0.84 22.71
C ASN A 630 12.53 -0.19 23.52
N GLY A 631 13.79 0.10 23.79
CA GLY A 631 14.67 -0.71 24.62
C GLY A 631 14.38 -0.55 26.10
N HIS A 632 15.39 -0.13 26.86
CA HIS A 632 15.38 -0.22 28.33
C HIS A 632 14.98 1.08 29.04
N GLY A 633 15.02 2.23 28.36
CA GLY A 633 14.72 3.54 28.96
C GLY A 633 13.24 3.90 28.86
N ARG A 634 12.70 4.61 29.86
CA ARG A 634 11.41 5.31 29.73
C ARG A 634 11.65 6.61 28.98
N VAL A 635 10.89 6.88 27.92
CA VAL A 635 11.00 8.11 27.14
C VAL A 635 9.64 8.72 26.88
N ASP A 636 9.59 10.04 26.95
CA ASP A 636 8.40 10.81 26.61
C ASP A 636 8.73 11.58 25.32
N PHE A 637 7.90 11.42 24.30
CA PHE A 637 8.15 12.01 22.99
C PHE A 637 6.94 12.79 22.50
N ARG A 638 7.20 13.87 21.76
CA ARG A 638 6.18 14.70 21.13
C ARG A 638 5.89 14.17 19.74
N VAL A 639 4.63 13.90 19.46
CA VAL A 639 4.18 13.38 18.17
C VAL A 639 4.35 14.46 17.09
N THR A 640 5.04 14.12 16.01
CA THR A 640 5.20 14.99 14.83
C THR A 640 4.33 14.54 13.67
N ARG A 641 4.12 13.22 13.49
CA ARG A 641 3.22 12.65 12.49
C ARG A 641 2.40 11.52 13.11
N ALA A 642 1.11 11.48 12.81
CA ALA A 642 0.15 10.53 13.39
C ALA A 642 -0.69 9.83 12.31
N GLY A 643 -1.24 8.66 12.65
CA GLY A 643 -2.11 7.88 11.76
C GLY A 643 -1.49 7.55 10.40
N ARG A 644 -2.12 8.06 9.33
CA ARG A 644 -1.74 7.82 7.91
C ARG A 644 -0.40 8.45 7.55
N ASP A 645 -0.01 9.49 8.26
CA ASP A 645 1.16 10.29 7.95
C ASP A 645 2.44 9.74 8.62
N THR A 646 2.33 8.68 9.43
CA THR A 646 3.51 8.00 9.99
C THR A 646 4.32 7.30 8.89
N GLN A 647 5.64 7.19 9.08
CA GLN A 647 6.51 6.49 8.14
C GLN A 647 6.08 5.05 7.89
N LEU A 648 5.66 4.31 8.93
CA LEU A 648 5.18 2.95 8.78
C LEU A 648 3.94 2.87 7.88
N SER A 649 2.95 3.74 8.08
CA SER A 649 1.74 3.79 7.25
C SER A 649 2.06 4.12 5.79
N GLN A 650 3.00 5.04 5.55
CA GLN A 650 3.47 5.34 4.20
C GLN A 650 4.14 4.11 3.56
N ILE A 651 5.02 3.40 4.27
CA ILE A 651 5.63 2.16 3.78
C ILE A 651 4.57 1.12 3.43
N VAL A 652 3.56 0.93 4.28
CA VAL A 652 2.46 -0.02 4.01
C VAL A 652 1.70 0.36 2.75
N LYS A 653 1.34 1.64 2.59
CA LYS A 653 0.69 2.16 1.38
C LYS A 653 1.52 1.91 0.12
N LEU A 654 2.83 2.20 0.18
CA LEU A 654 3.74 1.96 -0.94
C LEU A 654 3.83 0.48 -1.34
N VAL A 655 3.84 -0.45 -0.37
CA VAL A 655 3.83 -1.89 -0.64
C VAL A 655 2.47 -2.35 -1.19
N GLN A 656 1.35 -1.77 -0.75
CA GLN A 656 0.02 -2.06 -1.29
C GLN A 656 -0.08 -1.60 -2.76
N ASP A 657 0.33 -0.37 -3.06
CA ASP A 657 0.36 0.18 -4.42
C ASP A 657 1.26 -0.67 -5.34
N ALA A 658 2.35 -1.21 -4.79
CA ALA A 658 3.22 -2.12 -5.51
C ALA A 658 2.58 -3.46 -5.91
N GLN A 659 1.67 -3.98 -5.08
CA GLN A 659 1.01 -5.27 -5.29
C GLN A 659 -0.23 -5.16 -6.18
N THR A 660 -0.88 -4.00 -6.20
CA THR A 660 -2.11 -3.77 -6.96
C THR A 660 -1.86 -3.40 -8.43
N THR A 661 -0.73 -2.76 -8.72
CA THR A 661 -0.38 -2.29 -10.07
C THR A 661 0.23 -3.39 -10.94
N ARG A 662 -0.42 -3.68 -12.08
CA ARG A 662 -0.01 -4.78 -12.99
C ARG A 662 1.26 -4.46 -13.76
N ALA A 663 2.12 -5.46 -13.94
CA ALA A 663 3.32 -5.34 -14.77
C ALA A 663 2.98 -5.44 -16.27
N PRO A 664 3.62 -4.67 -17.16
CA PRO A 664 3.39 -4.74 -18.61
C PRO A 664 3.66 -6.14 -19.18
N ILE A 665 4.69 -6.86 -18.68
CA ILE A 665 4.96 -8.25 -19.05
C ILE A 665 3.80 -9.23 -18.74
N GLN A 666 2.91 -8.90 -17.80
CA GLN A 666 1.70 -9.69 -17.54
C GLN A 666 0.72 -9.58 -18.73
N ARG A 667 0.66 -8.42 -19.39
CA ARG A 667 -0.14 -8.24 -20.61
C ARG A 667 0.34 -9.13 -21.74
N LEU A 668 1.64 -9.42 -21.82
CA LEU A 668 2.19 -10.36 -22.81
C LEU A 668 1.69 -11.80 -22.55
N ALA A 669 1.66 -12.24 -21.28
CA ALA A 669 1.13 -13.55 -20.94
C ALA A 669 -0.38 -13.66 -21.25
N ASP A 670 -1.14 -12.60 -20.97
CA ASP A 670 -2.58 -12.54 -21.23
C ASP A 670 -2.91 -12.50 -22.73
N THR A 671 -2.16 -11.73 -23.52
CA THR A 671 -2.31 -11.70 -24.99
C THR A 671 -1.91 -13.03 -25.63
N LEU A 672 -0.81 -13.65 -25.18
CA LEU A 672 -0.43 -14.99 -25.61
C LEU A 672 -1.52 -15.99 -25.29
N ALA A 673 -2.08 -15.99 -24.08
CA ALA A 673 -3.19 -16.88 -23.72
C ALA A 673 -4.42 -16.67 -24.61
N GLY A 674 -4.78 -15.42 -24.91
CA GLY A 674 -5.91 -15.06 -25.77
C GLY A 674 -5.78 -15.57 -27.21
N VAL A 675 -4.57 -15.63 -27.76
CA VAL A 675 -4.29 -16.22 -29.09
C VAL A 675 -4.16 -17.74 -29.02
N PHE A 676 -3.56 -18.25 -27.95
CA PHE A 676 -3.23 -19.65 -27.78
C PHE A 676 -4.48 -20.53 -27.60
N VAL A 677 -5.47 -20.08 -26.83
CA VAL A 677 -6.70 -20.84 -26.57
C VAL A 677 -7.49 -21.16 -27.86
N PRO A 678 -7.85 -20.18 -28.72
CA PRO A 678 -8.50 -20.47 -30.01
C PRO A 678 -7.67 -21.37 -30.91
N THR A 679 -6.35 -21.17 -30.94
CA THR A 679 -5.42 -21.96 -31.76
C THR A 679 -5.46 -23.45 -31.36
N ILE A 680 -5.49 -23.75 -30.06
CA ILE A 680 -5.60 -25.13 -29.55
C ILE A 680 -6.94 -25.75 -29.91
N LEU A 681 -8.04 -25.02 -29.80
CA LEU A 681 -9.36 -25.54 -30.16
C LEU A 681 -9.43 -25.92 -31.64
N ILE A 682 -8.88 -25.06 -32.51
CA ILE A 682 -8.75 -25.35 -33.94
C ILE A 682 -7.86 -26.58 -34.16
N LEU A 683 -6.72 -26.66 -33.48
CA LEU A 683 -5.78 -27.78 -33.59
C LEU A 683 -6.39 -29.10 -33.11
N GLY A 684 -7.14 -29.09 -32.01
CA GLY A 684 -7.86 -30.26 -31.49
C GLY A 684 -8.94 -30.75 -32.46
N PHE A 685 -9.73 -29.82 -33.01
CA PHE A 685 -10.73 -30.12 -34.03
C PHE A 685 -10.11 -30.67 -35.33
N LEU A 686 -9.01 -30.07 -35.78
CA LEU A 686 -8.27 -30.52 -36.95
C LEU A 686 -7.64 -31.89 -36.72
N THR A 687 -7.12 -32.16 -35.52
CA THR A 687 -6.63 -33.48 -35.11
C THR A 687 -7.73 -34.53 -35.19
N PHE A 688 -8.93 -34.21 -34.68
CA PHE A 688 -10.10 -35.08 -34.77
C PHE A 688 -10.45 -35.40 -36.22
N ILE A 689 -10.58 -34.39 -37.09
CA ILE A 689 -10.94 -34.58 -38.51
C ILE A 689 -9.88 -35.40 -39.25
N ILE A 690 -8.59 -35.04 -39.10
CA ILE A 690 -7.50 -35.70 -39.83
C ILE A 690 -7.46 -37.18 -39.46
N TRP A 691 -7.48 -37.53 -38.17
CA TRP A 691 -7.47 -38.94 -37.77
C TRP A 691 -8.75 -39.66 -38.16
N MET A 692 -9.90 -38.98 -38.16
CA MET A 692 -11.15 -39.57 -38.63
C MET A 692 -11.04 -39.95 -40.12
N ILE A 693 -10.55 -39.07 -40.98
CA ILE A 693 -10.33 -39.35 -42.41
C ILE A 693 -9.26 -40.43 -42.58
N LEU A 694 -8.10 -40.27 -41.94
CA LEU A 694 -6.95 -41.15 -42.10
C LEU A 694 -7.25 -42.59 -41.64
N SER A 695 -8.05 -42.75 -40.58
CA SER A 695 -8.48 -44.06 -40.08
C SER A 695 -9.42 -44.82 -41.03
N HIS A 696 -10.07 -44.12 -41.98
CA HIS A 696 -10.90 -44.73 -43.03
C HIS A 696 -10.17 -44.92 -44.36
N VAL A 697 -9.14 -44.10 -44.64
CA VAL A 697 -8.39 -44.12 -45.91
C VAL A 697 -7.17 -45.05 -45.88
N LEU A 698 -6.50 -45.21 -44.73
CA LEU A 698 -5.33 -46.09 -44.61
C LEU A 698 -5.71 -47.58 -44.69
N LYS A 699 -4.96 -48.35 -45.50
CA LYS A 699 -5.08 -49.82 -45.58
C LYS A 699 -4.62 -50.53 -44.30
N ASP A 700 -3.57 -50.02 -43.65
CA ASP A 700 -3.05 -50.51 -42.36
C ASP A 700 -3.11 -49.39 -41.31
N PRO A 701 -4.23 -49.24 -40.57
CA PRO A 701 -4.31 -48.25 -39.52
C PRO A 701 -3.43 -48.63 -38.31
N PRO A 702 -2.95 -47.66 -37.50
CA PRO A 702 -2.16 -47.93 -36.30
C PRO A 702 -2.86 -48.90 -35.34
N LYS A 703 -2.09 -49.72 -34.60
CA LYS A 703 -2.59 -50.81 -33.74
C LYS A 703 -3.75 -50.42 -32.81
N ILE A 704 -3.74 -49.20 -32.27
CA ILE A 704 -4.79 -48.66 -31.39
C ILE A 704 -6.18 -48.58 -32.05
N PHE A 705 -6.24 -48.43 -33.37
CA PHE A 705 -7.50 -48.43 -34.12
C PHE A 705 -8.00 -49.84 -34.49
N LEU A 706 -7.14 -50.86 -34.35
CA LEU A 706 -7.44 -52.26 -34.66
C LEU A 706 -7.83 -53.08 -33.42
N GLU A 707 -7.54 -52.58 -32.22
CA GLU A 707 -7.92 -53.23 -30.96
C GLU A 707 -9.42 -53.06 -30.68
N GLU A 708 -10.19 -54.16 -30.68
CA GLU A 708 -11.64 -54.17 -30.39
C GLU A 708 -11.98 -53.65 -28.98
N LYS A 709 -11.04 -53.72 -28.03
CA LYS A 709 -11.19 -53.18 -26.66
C LYS A 709 -11.19 -51.66 -26.59
N SER A 710 -10.80 -50.97 -27.66
CA SER A 710 -10.63 -49.51 -27.69
C SER A 710 -11.87 -48.74 -28.14
N GLY A 711 -13.08 -49.32 -28.12
CA GLY A 711 -14.32 -48.55 -28.35
C GLY A 711 -14.53 -48.01 -29.78
N GLY A 712 -13.73 -48.47 -30.75
CA GLY A 712 -13.84 -48.11 -32.17
C GLY A 712 -13.08 -46.84 -32.59
N LYS A 713 -13.05 -46.57 -33.91
CA LYS A 713 -12.26 -45.48 -34.50
C LYS A 713 -12.65 -44.09 -34.00
N LEU A 714 -13.96 -43.86 -33.79
CA LEU A 714 -14.49 -42.58 -33.31
C LEU A 714 -14.03 -42.29 -31.87
N PHE A 715 -14.00 -43.30 -31.00
CA PHE A 715 -13.51 -43.16 -29.62
C PHE A 715 -12.06 -42.71 -29.58
N VAL A 716 -11.19 -43.36 -30.36
CA VAL A 716 -9.76 -43.02 -30.42
C VAL A 716 -9.58 -41.57 -30.89
N CYS A 717 -10.33 -41.13 -31.90
CA CYS A 717 -10.24 -39.75 -32.41
C CYS A 717 -10.71 -38.73 -31.35
N VAL A 718 -11.81 -39.00 -30.65
CA VAL A 718 -12.30 -38.15 -29.55
C VAL A 718 -11.29 -38.12 -28.40
N LYS A 719 -10.69 -39.26 -28.06
CA LYS A 719 -9.66 -39.38 -27.01
C LYS A 719 -8.41 -38.56 -27.32
N LEU A 720 -7.94 -38.57 -28.58
CA LEU A 720 -6.82 -37.74 -29.02
C LEU A 720 -7.18 -36.25 -29.00
N CYS A 721 -8.39 -35.88 -29.44
CA CYS A 721 -8.89 -34.51 -29.38
C CYS A 721 -8.91 -33.97 -27.94
N ILE A 722 -9.47 -34.73 -27.00
CA ILE A 722 -9.49 -34.38 -25.57
C ILE A 722 -8.06 -34.27 -25.04
N SER A 723 -7.16 -35.17 -25.43
CA SER A 723 -5.75 -35.14 -25.02
C SER A 723 -5.06 -33.84 -25.45
N VAL A 724 -5.28 -33.38 -26.69
CA VAL A 724 -4.75 -32.10 -27.20
C VAL A 724 -5.29 -30.91 -26.42
N ILE A 725 -6.61 -30.85 -26.22
CA ILE A 725 -7.27 -29.74 -25.50
C ILE A 725 -6.77 -29.65 -24.04
N VAL A 726 -6.61 -30.80 -23.39
CA VAL A 726 -6.18 -30.89 -21.99
C VAL A 726 -4.70 -30.59 -21.82
N PHE A 727 -3.85 -31.19 -22.66
CA PHE A 727 -2.40 -31.03 -22.57
C PHE A 727 -1.99 -29.56 -22.72
N ALA A 728 -2.67 -28.86 -23.64
CA ALA A 728 -2.33 -27.51 -24.01
C ALA A 728 -2.87 -26.43 -23.06
N CYS A 729 -3.42 -26.78 -21.88
CA CYS A 729 -3.80 -25.76 -20.90
C CYS A 729 -2.62 -24.83 -20.59
N PRO A 730 -2.72 -23.50 -20.80
CA PRO A 730 -1.67 -22.54 -20.46
C PRO A 730 -1.61 -22.23 -18.95
N CYS A 731 -2.00 -23.18 -18.11
CA CYS A 731 -2.06 -23.08 -16.66
C CYS A 731 -0.76 -22.53 -16.04
N ALA A 732 0.39 -23.08 -16.46
CA ALA A 732 1.71 -22.62 -16.00
C ALA A 732 2.10 -21.23 -16.53
N LEU A 733 1.61 -20.83 -17.71
CA LEU A 733 1.92 -19.57 -18.36
C LEU A 733 1.33 -18.37 -17.59
N GLY A 734 0.07 -18.48 -17.17
CA GLY A 734 -0.62 -17.43 -16.41
C GLY A 734 -0.10 -17.25 -14.97
N LEU A 735 0.54 -18.28 -14.41
CA LEU A 735 1.09 -18.26 -13.04
C LEU A 735 2.53 -17.78 -12.96
N ALA A 736 3.30 -17.95 -14.04
CA ALA A 736 4.74 -17.71 -14.06
C ALA A 736 5.11 -16.30 -13.61
N THR A 737 4.44 -15.30 -14.18
CA THR A 737 4.70 -13.88 -13.94
C THR A 737 4.23 -13.40 -12.56
N PRO A 738 2.94 -13.52 -12.18
CA PRO A 738 2.46 -12.94 -10.91
C PRO A 738 3.13 -13.57 -9.70
N THR A 739 3.40 -14.88 -9.73
CA THR A 739 4.05 -15.57 -8.59
C THR A 739 5.50 -15.10 -8.41
N ALA A 740 6.24 -14.92 -9.50
CA ALA A 740 7.63 -14.49 -9.43
C ALA A 740 7.77 -13.02 -8.99
N VAL A 741 6.91 -12.13 -9.51
CA VAL A 741 6.88 -10.72 -9.09
C VAL A 741 6.52 -10.62 -7.61
N MET A 742 5.47 -11.30 -7.16
CA MET A 742 4.99 -11.21 -5.78
C MET A 742 5.99 -11.76 -4.75
N VAL A 743 6.66 -12.88 -5.05
CA VAL A 743 7.74 -13.39 -4.18
C VAL A 743 8.96 -12.48 -4.24
N GLY A 744 9.31 -11.98 -5.43
CA GLY A 744 10.46 -11.11 -5.65
C GLY A 744 10.35 -9.77 -4.91
N THR A 745 9.19 -9.10 -4.97
CA THR A 745 8.94 -7.84 -4.26
C THR A 745 8.87 -8.05 -2.74
N GLY A 746 8.33 -9.19 -2.28
CA GLY A 746 8.38 -9.56 -0.86
C GLY A 746 9.81 -9.72 -0.33
N VAL A 747 10.67 -10.43 -1.08
CA VAL A 747 12.10 -10.57 -0.74
C VAL A 747 12.84 -9.23 -0.85
N GLY A 748 12.47 -8.38 -1.82
CA GLY A 748 12.98 -7.01 -1.93
C GLY A 748 12.69 -6.19 -0.67
N ALA A 749 11.43 -6.21 -0.20
CA ALA A 749 11.01 -5.51 1.00
C ALA A 749 11.75 -5.99 2.25
N GLU A 750 11.95 -7.31 2.41
CA GLU A 750 12.77 -7.88 3.50
C GLU A 750 14.24 -7.42 3.46
N ASN A 751 14.75 -7.04 2.28
CA ASN A 751 16.09 -6.48 2.11
C ASN A 751 16.11 -4.93 2.09
N GLY A 752 15.00 -4.27 2.43
CA GLY A 752 14.89 -2.80 2.45
C GLY A 752 14.77 -2.14 1.07
N ILE A 753 14.35 -2.89 0.04
CA ILE A 753 14.14 -2.40 -1.33
C ILE A 753 12.64 -2.47 -1.64
N LEU A 754 11.97 -1.32 -1.67
CA LEU A 754 10.55 -1.21 -1.99
C LEU A 754 10.39 -0.76 -3.43
N VAL A 755 9.66 -1.52 -4.25
CA VAL A 755 9.40 -1.17 -5.66
C VAL A 755 7.92 -0.90 -5.82
N LYS A 756 7.56 0.33 -6.21
CA LYS A 756 6.19 0.76 -6.51
C LYS A 756 5.77 0.26 -7.89
N GLY A 757 5.30 -0.97 -7.88
CA GLY A 757 4.51 -1.52 -8.96
C GLY A 757 5.27 -2.31 -10.00
N GLY A 758 4.49 -3.06 -10.80
CA GLY A 758 5.04 -4.00 -11.76
C GLY A 758 5.75 -3.36 -12.96
N ALA A 759 5.37 -2.13 -13.34
CA ALA A 759 5.98 -1.41 -14.46
C ALA A 759 7.40 -0.92 -14.12
N ALA A 760 7.56 -0.27 -12.96
CA ALA A 760 8.85 0.15 -12.44
C ALA A 760 9.85 -1.01 -12.35
N LEU A 761 9.38 -2.19 -11.89
CA LEU A 761 10.20 -3.39 -11.81
C LEU A 761 10.70 -3.87 -13.19
N GLU A 762 9.87 -3.74 -14.24
CA GLU A 762 10.26 -4.09 -15.61
C GLU A 762 11.27 -3.11 -16.18
N THR A 763 10.97 -1.82 -16.09
CA THR A 763 11.82 -0.74 -16.58
C THR A 763 13.17 -0.78 -15.88
N SER A 764 13.20 -1.17 -14.60
CA SER A 764 14.44 -1.38 -13.83
C SER A 764 15.41 -2.39 -14.47
N THR A 765 14.90 -3.34 -15.27
CA THR A 765 15.76 -4.30 -15.98
C THR A 765 16.40 -3.73 -17.25
N LYS A 766 15.81 -2.65 -17.79
CA LYS A 766 16.21 -2.00 -19.04
C LYS A 766 17.11 -0.77 -18.80
N ILE A 767 17.30 -0.35 -17.55
CA ILE A 767 18.17 0.77 -17.19
C ILE A 767 19.58 0.58 -17.76
N THR A 768 20.03 1.60 -18.48
CA THR A 768 21.38 1.70 -19.06
C THR A 768 22.22 2.77 -18.39
N GLN A 769 21.60 3.80 -17.82
CA GLN A 769 22.27 4.91 -17.15
C GLN A 769 21.62 5.26 -15.81
N VAL A 770 22.44 5.46 -14.79
CA VAL A 770 22.02 5.91 -13.45
C VAL A 770 22.57 7.31 -13.21
N VAL A 771 21.68 8.26 -12.95
CA VAL A 771 22.00 9.62 -12.57
C VAL A 771 21.88 9.71 -11.05
N LEU A 772 22.95 10.12 -10.38
CA LEU A 772 22.99 10.26 -8.92
C LEU A 772 22.99 11.73 -8.54
N ASP A 773 22.11 12.12 -7.62
CA ASP A 773 22.32 13.36 -6.89
C ASP A 773 23.55 13.27 -5.99
N LYS A 774 24.22 14.40 -5.77
CA LYS A 774 25.41 14.45 -4.92
C LYS A 774 25.03 14.51 -3.44
N THR A 775 24.21 15.48 -3.05
CA THR A 775 24.04 15.89 -1.66
C THR A 775 23.00 15.01 -0.98
N GLY A 776 23.40 14.26 0.04
CA GLY A 776 22.48 13.36 0.76
C GLY A 776 22.29 11.99 0.10
N THR A 777 22.66 11.85 -1.18
CA THR A 777 22.72 10.58 -1.91
C THR A 777 24.13 9.97 -1.91
N ILE A 778 25.12 10.58 -2.61
CA ILE A 778 26.53 10.11 -2.60
C ILE A 778 27.23 10.51 -1.30
N THR A 779 26.90 11.69 -0.77
CA THR A 779 27.49 12.23 0.46
C THR A 779 26.50 12.14 1.62
N TYR A 780 27.01 12.27 2.85
CA TYR A 780 26.14 12.32 4.04
C TYR A 780 25.32 13.62 4.14
N GLY A 781 25.60 14.64 3.31
CA GLY A 781 24.95 15.94 3.37
C GLY A 781 25.32 16.75 4.63
N LYS A 782 26.41 16.36 5.31
CA LYS A 782 26.93 17.02 6.51
C LYS A 782 28.27 17.64 6.16
N MET A 783 28.31 18.98 6.17
CA MET A 783 29.56 19.69 5.95
C MET A 783 30.45 19.60 7.19
N SER A 784 31.76 19.44 6.97
CA SER A 784 32.77 19.45 8.01
C SER A 784 33.94 20.32 7.59
N VAL A 785 34.65 20.92 8.55
CA VAL A 785 35.85 21.72 8.26
C VAL A 785 37.00 20.77 7.96
N ALA A 786 37.47 20.76 6.71
CA ALA A 786 38.55 19.90 6.25
C ALA A 786 39.93 20.55 6.46
N VAL A 787 40.06 21.83 6.10
CA VAL A 787 41.33 22.58 6.20
C VAL A 787 41.06 23.97 6.76
N VAL A 788 41.96 24.43 7.63
CA VAL A 788 41.96 25.78 8.21
C VAL A 788 43.28 26.46 7.88
N LYS A 789 43.20 27.66 7.30
CA LYS A 789 44.36 28.49 6.98
C LYS A 789 44.22 29.84 7.69
N LEU A 790 45.09 30.05 8.67
CA LEU A 790 45.15 31.27 9.49
C LEU A 790 46.37 32.10 9.07
N PRO A 791 46.25 33.44 8.98
CA PRO A 791 47.40 34.33 8.87
C PRO A 791 48.30 34.22 10.12
N SER A 792 49.60 34.54 9.98
CA SER A 792 50.60 34.45 11.05
C SER A 792 50.17 35.14 12.36
N LEU A 793 49.46 36.26 12.27
CA LEU A 793 48.92 37.00 13.42
C LEU A 793 48.09 36.12 14.39
N TRP A 794 47.34 35.16 13.85
CA TRP A 794 46.41 34.29 14.57
C TRP A 794 46.99 32.89 14.85
N GLN A 795 48.02 32.48 14.09
CA GLN A 795 48.61 31.14 14.18
C GLN A 795 49.69 31.01 15.26
N ASP A 796 50.51 32.05 15.47
CA ASP A 796 51.73 31.96 16.29
C ASP A 796 51.47 31.82 17.80
N ASN A 797 50.24 32.09 18.27
CA ASN A 797 49.91 32.08 19.69
C ASN A 797 48.64 31.26 19.95
N ASN A 798 48.76 30.19 20.75
CA ASN A 798 47.65 29.27 21.09
C ASN A 798 46.45 29.99 21.69
N TRP A 799 46.69 31.04 22.47
CA TRP A 799 45.63 31.91 22.99
C TRP A 799 44.83 32.58 21.86
N ARG A 800 45.52 33.16 20.87
CA ARG A 800 44.88 33.84 19.74
C ARG A 800 44.13 32.89 18.83
N ARG A 801 44.64 31.67 18.62
CA ARG A 801 43.92 30.62 17.89
C ARG A 801 42.61 30.24 18.59
N ARG A 802 42.62 30.08 19.92
CA ARG A 802 41.40 29.83 20.69
C ARG A 802 40.44 31.01 20.66
N LEU A 803 40.94 32.24 20.78
CA LEU A 803 40.13 33.45 20.66
C LEU A 803 39.47 33.53 19.27
N TRP A 804 40.21 33.23 18.21
CA TRP A 804 39.69 33.19 16.84
C TRP A 804 38.53 32.20 16.70
N TRP A 805 38.68 30.96 17.20
CA TRP A 805 37.61 29.96 17.21
C TRP A 805 36.41 30.37 18.06
N THR A 806 36.64 31.04 19.20
CA THR A 806 35.57 31.57 20.06
C THR A 806 34.75 32.62 19.32
N VAL A 807 35.44 33.55 18.67
CA VAL A 807 34.84 34.68 17.93
C VAL A 807 34.08 34.18 16.69
N VAL A 808 34.68 33.29 15.90
CA VAL A 808 34.04 32.68 14.72
C VAL A 808 32.87 31.77 15.09
N GLY A 809 33.01 30.95 16.14
CA GLY A 809 31.95 30.07 16.61
C GLY A 809 30.75 30.85 17.19
N LEU A 810 31.00 31.94 17.93
CA LEU A 810 29.93 32.83 18.42
C LEU A 810 29.16 33.45 17.26
N ALA A 811 29.84 33.91 16.21
CA ALA A 811 29.16 34.49 15.04
C ALA A 811 28.22 33.50 14.33
N GLU A 812 28.64 32.23 14.21
CA GLU A 812 27.85 31.18 13.54
C GLU A 812 26.82 30.51 14.46
N THR A 813 26.78 30.85 15.75
CA THR A 813 25.75 30.32 16.67
C THR A 813 24.35 30.77 16.27
N GLY A 814 24.21 31.96 15.65
CA GLY A 814 22.95 32.46 15.11
C GLY A 814 22.58 31.94 13.71
N SER A 815 23.42 31.07 13.12
CA SER A 815 23.30 30.61 11.74
C SER A 815 22.72 29.21 11.67
N GLU A 816 21.55 29.05 11.04
CA GLU A 816 20.94 27.74 10.82
C GLU A 816 21.49 27.02 9.58
N HIS A 817 22.29 27.71 8.77
CA HIS A 817 22.85 27.16 7.54
C HIS A 817 23.78 25.96 7.85
N PRO A 818 23.78 24.88 7.04
CA PRO A 818 24.68 23.72 7.25
C PRO A 818 26.16 24.09 7.40
N ILE A 819 26.60 25.09 6.65
CA ILE A 819 27.91 25.75 6.77
C ILE A 819 28.16 26.29 8.19
N GLY A 820 27.23 27.06 8.74
CA GLY A 820 27.37 27.65 10.07
C GLY A 820 27.43 26.58 11.16
N LYS A 821 26.59 25.56 11.06
CA LYS A 821 26.63 24.38 11.94
C LYS A 821 27.96 23.64 11.89
N ALA A 822 28.55 23.50 10.69
CA ALA A 822 29.86 22.87 10.52
C ALA A 822 30.99 23.67 11.17
N ILE A 823 30.98 24.99 11.00
CA ILE A 823 31.96 25.90 11.61
C ILE A 823 31.80 25.91 13.13
N LEU A 824 30.57 25.97 13.65
CA LEU A 824 30.26 25.92 15.08
C LEU A 824 30.73 24.59 15.70
N GLY A 825 30.47 23.47 15.02
CA GLY A 825 30.94 22.15 15.45
C GLY A 825 32.47 22.07 15.51
N ALA A 826 33.17 22.60 14.50
CA ALA A 826 34.62 22.67 14.49
C ALA A 826 35.17 23.59 15.60
N ALA A 827 34.52 24.73 15.84
CA ALA A 827 34.88 25.64 16.92
C ALA A 827 34.74 24.98 18.30
N ARG A 828 33.64 24.26 18.56
CA ARG A 828 33.45 23.50 19.82
C ARG A 828 34.57 22.49 20.04
N LEU A 829 34.91 21.71 19.01
CA LEU A 829 35.94 20.68 19.08
C LEU A 829 37.33 21.28 19.38
N GLU A 830 37.69 22.37 18.71
CA GLU A 830 38.97 23.08 18.92
C GLU A 830 39.05 23.81 20.27
N LEU A 831 37.91 24.20 20.83
CA LEU A 831 37.80 24.78 22.17
C LEU A 831 37.77 23.71 23.28
N GLY A 832 37.65 22.42 22.93
CA GLY A 832 37.54 21.31 23.88
C GLY A 832 36.18 21.24 24.57
N LEU A 833 35.14 21.79 23.95
CA LEU A 833 33.75 21.72 24.41
C LEU A 833 33.07 20.49 23.80
N ASP A 834 32.14 19.88 24.53
CA ASP A 834 31.31 18.79 24.02
C ASP A 834 30.45 19.26 22.82
N HIS A 835 29.91 18.33 22.02
CA HIS A 835 29.15 18.64 20.79
C HIS A 835 27.97 19.61 20.99
N GLU A 836 27.44 19.73 22.21
CA GLU A 836 26.36 20.65 22.61
C GLU A 836 26.82 21.80 23.52
N GLY A 837 28.11 21.88 23.85
CA GLY A 837 28.66 22.92 24.71
C GLY A 837 28.42 24.32 24.13
N THR A 838 27.91 25.24 24.95
CA THR A 838 27.72 26.63 24.57
C THR A 838 29.05 27.38 24.62
N ILE A 839 29.36 28.14 23.56
CA ILE A 839 30.53 29.02 23.57
C ILE A 839 30.17 30.26 24.41
N GLU A 840 30.98 30.56 25.42
CA GLU A 840 30.72 31.67 26.34
C GLU A 840 30.96 33.04 25.67
N GLY A 841 29.89 33.82 25.49
CA GLY A 841 29.93 35.16 24.93
C GLY A 841 28.54 35.66 24.53
N SER A 842 28.45 36.93 24.15
CA SER A 842 27.20 37.52 23.64
C SER A 842 27.33 37.91 22.16
N ILE A 843 26.25 37.70 21.41
CA ILE A 843 26.13 38.11 20.01
C ILE A 843 25.31 39.41 19.98
N GLY A 844 25.82 40.40 19.28
CA GLY A 844 25.13 41.66 18.98
C GLY A 844 24.38 41.58 17.65
N ASP A 845 24.45 42.64 16.83
CA ASP A 845 23.80 42.69 15.52
C ASP A 845 24.28 41.55 14.61
N PHE A 846 23.40 40.56 14.39
CA PHE A 846 23.58 39.47 13.45
C PHE A 846 22.78 39.74 12.17
N LYS A 847 23.44 39.64 11.02
CA LYS A 847 22.84 39.83 9.70
C LYS A 847 23.32 38.74 8.74
N ALA A 848 22.42 37.85 8.35
CA ALA A 848 22.66 36.89 7.29
C ALA A 848 22.28 37.50 5.92
N VAL A 849 23.17 37.39 4.94
CA VAL A 849 22.94 37.80 3.55
C VAL A 849 22.97 36.56 2.67
N VAL A 850 21.78 36.17 2.18
CA VAL A 850 21.56 34.94 1.40
C VAL A 850 22.51 34.89 0.19
N GLY A 851 23.17 33.75 0.01
CA GLY A 851 24.12 33.51 -1.08
C GLY A 851 25.46 34.25 -0.95
N ARG A 852 25.71 34.99 0.14
CA ARG A 852 26.96 35.74 0.35
C ARG A 852 27.70 35.37 1.63
N GLY A 853 27.02 35.43 2.78
CA GLY A 853 27.66 35.22 4.08
C GLY A 853 26.89 35.82 5.26
N VAL A 854 27.56 35.89 6.41
CA VAL A 854 27.05 36.39 7.69
C VAL A 854 27.93 37.54 8.19
N SER A 855 27.30 38.59 8.71
CA SER A 855 27.96 39.63 9.50
C SER A 855 27.44 39.59 10.92
N ALA A 856 28.34 39.61 11.90
CA ALA A 856 27.97 39.63 13.31
C ALA A 856 28.93 40.50 14.12
N VAL A 857 28.41 41.16 15.15
CA VAL A 857 29.24 41.73 16.22
C VAL A 857 29.23 40.75 17.39
N VAL A 858 30.40 40.32 17.87
CA VAL A 858 30.47 39.37 18.99
C VAL A 858 31.34 39.90 20.12
N GLU A 859 30.99 39.51 21.34
CA GLU A 859 31.71 39.85 22.56
C GLU A 859 32.04 38.54 23.32
N PRO A 860 33.26 38.01 23.20
CA PRO A 860 33.65 36.77 23.87
C PRO A 860 33.86 36.99 25.38
N ALA A 861 33.42 36.03 26.21
CA ALA A 861 33.51 36.14 27.67
C ALA A 861 34.94 35.94 28.22
N THR A 862 35.86 35.44 27.38
CA THR A 862 37.16 34.94 27.80
C THR A 862 38.25 36.01 27.98
N SER A 863 38.02 37.29 27.65
CA SER A 863 39.06 38.33 27.77
C SER A 863 38.90 39.23 29.00
N ALA A 864 40.02 39.59 29.65
CA ALA A 864 40.07 40.62 30.69
C ALA A 864 39.60 42.01 30.21
N GLU A 865 39.46 42.19 28.90
CA GLU A 865 38.81 43.32 28.24
C GLU A 865 37.57 42.82 27.48
N ARG A 866 36.38 43.35 27.79
CA ARG A 866 35.13 43.16 27.04
C ARG A 866 35.21 43.89 25.70
N LYS A 867 36.04 43.40 24.78
CA LYS A 867 36.20 43.97 23.44
C LYS A 867 35.20 43.35 22.48
N ARG A 868 34.48 44.21 21.76
CA ARG A 868 33.57 43.81 20.67
C ARG A 868 34.37 43.64 19.38
N TYR A 869 34.13 42.54 18.69
CA TYR A 869 34.72 42.24 17.39
C TYR A 869 33.65 42.28 16.31
N GLN A 870 33.93 42.95 15.19
CA GLN A 870 33.07 42.92 14.02
C GLN A 870 33.57 41.83 13.07
N ILE A 871 32.71 40.85 12.75
CA ILE A 871 33.07 39.69 11.95
C ILE A 871 32.26 39.68 10.67
N LEU A 872 32.93 39.28 9.58
CA LEU A 872 32.35 38.94 8.30
C LEU A 872 32.80 37.53 7.93
N ILE A 873 31.86 36.62 7.70
CA ILE A 873 32.12 35.23 7.27
C ILE A 873 31.39 35.01 5.95
N GLY A 874 32.09 34.63 4.89
CA GLY A 874 31.42 34.37 3.61
C GLY A 874 32.34 34.27 2.40
N SER A 875 31.75 34.48 1.23
CA SER A 875 32.46 34.47 -0.06
C SER A 875 33.44 35.65 -0.21
N VAL A 876 34.42 35.51 -1.10
CA VAL A 876 35.37 36.60 -1.44
C VAL A 876 34.63 37.89 -1.86
N ARG A 877 33.53 37.74 -2.62
CA ARG A 877 32.70 38.85 -3.07
C ARG A 877 32.10 39.63 -1.90
N PHE A 878 31.62 38.92 -0.87
CA PHE A 878 31.03 39.52 0.33
C PHE A 878 32.04 40.37 1.11
N LEU A 879 33.27 39.87 1.26
CA LEU A 879 34.35 40.58 1.95
C LEU A 879 34.79 41.83 1.16
N ARG A 880 34.94 41.71 -0.17
CA ARG A 880 35.32 42.84 -1.04
C ARG A 880 34.27 43.95 -1.05
N GLU A 881 32.98 43.61 -1.10
CA GLU A 881 31.87 44.58 -1.02
C GLU A 881 31.83 45.31 0.33
N SER A 882 32.30 44.65 1.39
CA SER A 882 32.42 45.23 2.74
C SER A 882 33.76 45.96 2.96
N SER A 883 34.48 46.30 1.87
CA SER A 883 35.76 47.03 1.89
C SER A 883 36.91 46.30 2.61
N VAL A 884 36.88 44.96 2.67
CA VAL A 884 37.99 44.14 3.17
C VAL A 884 38.91 43.74 2.02
N ASN A 885 40.22 44.02 2.16
CA ASN A 885 41.22 43.61 1.19
C ASN A 885 41.63 42.14 1.43
N VAL A 886 41.21 41.24 0.54
CA VAL A 886 41.58 39.81 0.58
C VAL A 886 42.81 39.59 -0.33
N PRO A 887 43.93 39.09 0.20
CA PRO A 887 45.14 38.85 -0.60
C PRO A 887 44.86 37.88 -1.76
N GLU A 888 45.34 38.21 -2.98
CA GLU A 888 45.18 37.31 -4.14
C GLU A 888 45.89 35.97 -3.94
N THR A 889 47.02 35.95 -3.22
CA THR A 889 47.71 34.72 -2.81
C THR A 889 46.83 33.78 -1.98
N ALA A 890 45.94 34.32 -1.14
CA ALA A 890 45.03 33.50 -0.33
C ALA A 890 43.88 32.92 -1.18
N VAL A 891 43.52 33.57 -2.28
CA VAL A 891 42.54 33.04 -3.25
C VAL A 891 43.19 31.93 -4.07
N GLU A 892 44.39 32.15 -4.59
CA GLU A 892 45.18 31.16 -5.33
C GLU A 892 45.50 29.92 -4.48
N ASP A 893 45.94 30.09 -3.23
CA ASP A 893 46.20 28.98 -2.29
C ASP A 893 44.93 28.15 -2.04
N SER A 894 43.77 28.80 -1.96
CA SER A 894 42.49 28.14 -1.73
C SER A 894 42.00 27.35 -2.97
N GLU A 895 42.38 27.79 -4.17
CA GLU A 895 42.15 27.06 -5.42
C GLU A 895 43.16 25.92 -5.59
N GLU A 896 44.41 26.11 -5.18
CA GLU A 896 45.45 25.08 -5.24
C GLU A 896 45.18 23.91 -4.27
N ILE A 897 44.59 24.17 -3.09
CA ILE A 897 44.12 23.12 -2.16
C ILE A 897 43.03 22.27 -2.83
N ASN A 898 42.10 22.89 -3.54
CA ASN A 898 41.07 22.19 -4.31
C ASN A 898 41.68 21.32 -5.43
N VAL A 899 42.81 21.74 -6.02
CA VAL A 899 43.53 20.98 -7.06
C VAL A 899 44.43 19.88 -6.46
N LYS A 900 45.11 20.11 -5.33
CA LYS A 900 45.98 19.10 -4.66
C LYS A 900 45.18 18.00 -3.97
N ALA A 901 43.97 18.29 -3.52
CA ALA A 901 43.00 17.27 -3.12
C ALA A 901 42.66 16.30 -4.28
N ASN A 902 42.83 16.72 -5.55
CA ASN A 902 42.60 15.87 -6.73
C ASN A 902 43.82 14.99 -7.12
N SER A 903 45.03 15.24 -6.61
CA SER A 903 46.26 14.56 -7.10
C SER A 903 46.95 13.64 -6.08
N SER A 904 46.60 13.72 -4.80
CA SER A 904 47.17 12.86 -3.77
C SER A 904 46.32 11.61 -3.54
N GLY A 905 46.71 10.48 -4.14
CA GLY A 905 46.08 9.16 -3.99
C GLY A 905 46.20 8.52 -2.59
N LYS A 906 46.12 9.29 -1.50
CA LYS A 906 46.13 8.79 -0.12
C LYS A 906 45.01 9.41 0.73
N SER A 907 43.93 8.63 0.90
CA SER A 907 43.08 8.54 2.09
C SER A 907 42.57 9.83 2.77
N SER A 908 42.21 10.88 2.02
CA SER A 908 41.39 11.98 2.57
C SER A 908 39.97 11.88 2.01
N SER A 909 39.00 11.58 2.86
CA SER A 909 37.58 11.28 2.56
C SER A 909 36.72 12.52 2.22
N SER A 910 37.33 13.56 1.68
CA SER A 910 36.75 14.90 1.54
C SER A 910 36.29 15.17 0.10
N ALA A 911 35.00 15.41 -0.11
CA ALA A 911 34.30 15.48 -1.39
C ALA A 911 34.45 16.83 -2.14
N GLY A 912 35.67 17.36 -2.21
CA GLY A 912 35.95 18.73 -2.69
C GLY A 912 35.64 19.80 -1.63
N THR A 913 36.33 20.95 -1.68
CA THR A 913 36.23 21.96 -0.61
C THR A 913 35.53 23.26 -1.03
N THR A 914 34.51 23.66 -0.27
CA THR A 914 33.90 24.98 -0.31
C THR A 914 34.73 25.94 0.53
N ASN A 915 35.22 27.01 -0.09
CA ASN A 915 36.10 27.98 0.57
C ASN A 915 35.30 29.13 1.17
N ILE A 916 35.50 29.38 2.47
CA ILE A 916 34.87 30.46 3.22
C ILE A 916 35.94 31.36 3.79
N PHE A 917 35.81 32.66 3.55
CA PHE A 917 36.76 33.67 3.98
C PHE A 917 36.20 34.41 5.20
N ILE A 918 37.09 34.71 6.13
CA ILE A 918 36.74 35.32 7.41
C ILE A 918 37.52 36.63 7.55
N ALA A 919 36.84 37.69 7.96
CA ALA A 919 37.43 38.95 8.32
C ALA A 919 37.01 39.37 9.73
N ILE A 920 37.96 39.89 10.50
CA ILE A 920 37.76 40.40 11.86
C ILE A 920 38.22 41.86 11.87
N ASP A 921 37.36 42.76 12.36
CA ASP A 921 37.58 44.21 12.45
C ASP A 921 38.05 44.84 11.12
N GLY A 922 37.47 44.40 10.00
CA GLY A 922 37.80 44.90 8.66
C GLY A 922 39.11 44.36 8.07
N THR A 923 39.79 43.44 8.76
CA THR A 923 41.02 42.80 8.30
C THR A 923 40.81 41.33 7.98
N TYR A 924 41.48 40.82 6.94
CA TYR A 924 41.44 39.41 6.59
C TYR A 924 42.03 38.55 7.72
N ALA A 925 41.24 37.61 8.24
CA ALA A 925 41.56 36.82 9.43
C ALA A 925 41.71 35.32 9.14
N GLY A 926 41.62 34.89 7.88
CA GLY A 926 41.84 33.51 7.44
C GLY A 926 40.71 32.96 6.58
N HIS A 927 40.86 31.71 6.18
CA HIS A 927 39.83 30.99 5.44
C HIS A 927 39.69 29.53 5.92
N LEU A 928 38.47 29.02 5.76
CA LEU A 928 38.06 27.66 6.07
C LEU A 928 37.69 26.95 4.77
N CYS A 929 38.14 25.72 4.61
CA CYS A 929 37.75 24.84 3.53
C CYS A 929 36.80 23.78 4.13
N LEU A 930 35.52 23.87 3.78
CA LEU A 930 34.51 22.90 4.18
C LEU A 930 34.41 21.79 3.14
N ALA A 931 34.33 20.55 3.57
CA ALA A 931 34.04 19.44 2.67
C ALA A 931 32.81 18.69 3.15
N ASP A 932 32.06 18.19 2.19
CA ASP A 932 31.10 17.13 2.45
C ASP A 932 31.84 15.79 2.51
N THR A 933 31.35 14.87 3.32
CA THR A 933 31.94 13.53 3.46
C THR A 933 31.19 12.54 2.57
N ILE A 934 31.93 11.81 1.73
CA ILE A 934 31.36 10.75 0.89
C ILE A 934 30.88 9.59 1.77
N LYS A 935 29.73 8.99 1.44
CA LYS A 935 29.22 7.81 2.16
C LYS A 935 30.15 6.62 2.00
N ASP A 936 30.27 5.85 3.07
CA ASP A 936 31.02 4.60 3.05
C ASP A 936 30.37 3.62 2.06
N GLY A 937 31.13 3.10 1.08
CA GLY A 937 30.59 2.19 0.07
C GLY A 937 30.04 2.86 -1.19
N ALA A 938 30.09 4.20 -1.31
CA ALA A 938 29.64 4.89 -2.52
C ALA A 938 30.51 4.55 -3.75
N ALA A 939 31.82 4.48 -3.56
CA ALA A 939 32.76 4.08 -4.61
C ALA A 939 32.53 2.59 -5.01
N ALA A 940 32.34 1.70 -4.03
CA ALA A 940 31.99 0.30 -4.31
C ALA A 940 30.65 0.15 -5.05
N ALA A 941 29.65 1.00 -4.76
CA ALA A 941 28.36 0.99 -5.45
C ALA A 941 28.48 1.39 -6.93
N ILE A 942 29.25 2.44 -7.22
CA ILE A 942 29.50 2.88 -8.59
C ILE A 942 30.33 1.86 -9.36
N ALA A 943 31.37 1.29 -8.74
CA ALA A 943 32.12 0.19 -9.33
C ALA A 943 31.23 -1.04 -9.64
N ALA A 944 30.26 -1.34 -8.77
CA ALA A 944 29.29 -2.41 -8.99
C ALA A 944 28.34 -2.11 -10.16
N LEU A 945 27.88 -0.86 -10.31
CA LEU A 945 27.07 -0.41 -11.45
C LEU A 945 27.84 -0.52 -12.77
N HIS A 946 29.10 -0.08 -12.80
CA HIS A 946 29.96 -0.21 -13.99
C HIS A 946 30.20 -1.68 -14.35
N ARG A 947 30.41 -2.55 -13.36
CA ARG A 947 30.53 -4.01 -13.59
C ARG A 947 29.24 -4.63 -14.13
N MET A 948 28.08 -4.03 -13.85
CA MET A 948 26.78 -4.42 -14.42
C MET A 948 26.54 -3.86 -15.83
N GLY A 949 27.48 -3.10 -16.38
CA GLY A 949 27.40 -2.44 -17.69
C GLY A 949 26.54 -1.18 -17.69
N ILE A 950 26.31 -0.56 -16.53
CA ILE A 950 25.46 0.62 -16.37
C ILE A 950 26.36 1.86 -16.27
N LYS A 951 26.08 2.89 -17.07
CA LYS A 951 26.77 4.18 -16.99
C LYS A 951 26.28 4.97 -15.78
N THR A 952 27.13 5.81 -15.21
CA THR A 952 26.77 6.64 -14.05
C THR A 952 27.09 8.10 -14.31
N ALA A 953 26.16 9.00 -14.00
CA ALA A 953 26.35 10.44 -14.08
C ALA A 953 26.06 11.09 -12.72
N ILE A 954 26.68 12.25 -12.46
CA ILE A 954 26.37 13.08 -11.28
C ILE A 954 25.62 14.32 -11.75
N VAL A 955 24.52 14.63 -11.09
CA VAL A 955 23.81 15.91 -11.25
C VAL A 955 23.79 16.62 -9.91
N THR A 956 24.23 17.87 -9.86
CA THR A 956 24.27 18.63 -8.60
C THR A 956 24.10 20.14 -8.81
N GLY A 957 23.52 20.81 -7.80
CA GLY A 957 23.50 22.27 -7.72
C GLY A 957 24.84 22.89 -7.30
N ASP A 958 25.79 22.07 -6.83
CA ASP A 958 27.11 22.52 -6.39
C ASP A 958 28.00 23.00 -7.54
N GLN A 959 29.06 23.71 -7.19
CA GLN A 959 30.03 24.23 -8.14
C GLN A 959 30.81 23.10 -8.82
N ARG A 960 31.17 23.31 -10.10
CA ARG A 960 31.81 22.30 -10.95
C ARG A 960 33.09 21.70 -10.39
N SER A 961 33.92 22.50 -9.71
CA SER A 961 35.15 22.04 -9.05
C SER A 961 34.88 20.99 -7.98
N THR A 962 33.86 21.20 -7.14
CA THR A 962 33.44 20.25 -6.09
C THR A 962 32.87 18.98 -6.72
N ALA A 963 31.97 19.12 -7.70
CA ALA A 963 31.36 17.96 -8.38
C ALA A 963 32.40 17.04 -9.04
N LEU A 964 33.41 17.61 -9.71
CA LEU A 964 34.51 16.86 -10.32
C LEU A 964 35.40 16.17 -9.27
N ALA A 965 35.63 16.80 -8.12
CA ALA A 965 36.37 16.19 -7.03
C ALA A 965 35.64 14.96 -6.48
N VAL A 966 34.32 15.05 -6.25
CA VAL A 966 33.50 13.89 -5.86
C VAL A 966 33.56 12.80 -6.93
N ALA A 967 33.31 13.17 -8.19
CA ALA A 967 33.29 12.24 -9.32
C ALA A 967 34.58 11.44 -9.45
N SER A 968 35.74 12.10 -9.34
CA SER A 968 37.04 11.42 -9.44
C SER A 968 37.30 10.43 -8.30
N GLN A 969 36.82 10.71 -7.08
CA GLN A 969 36.96 9.81 -5.93
C GLN A 969 36.07 8.58 -6.04
N VAL A 970 34.85 8.73 -6.57
CA VAL A 970 33.91 7.61 -6.74
C VAL A 970 34.06 6.85 -8.06
N GLY A 971 34.86 7.38 -9.00
CA GLY A 971 35.17 6.74 -10.28
C GLY A 971 34.24 7.11 -11.45
N ILE A 972 33.61 8.28 -11.42
CA ILE A 972 32.73 8.79 -12.50
C ILE A 972 33.53 9.65 -13.47
N ALA A 973 33.30 9.47 -14.78
CA ALA A 973 33.99 10.22 -15.83
C ALA A 973 33.63 11.71 -15.81
N SER A 974 34.58 12.58 -16.12
CA SER A 974 34.40 14.04 -16.11
C SER A 974 33.34 14.55 -17.09
N ASP A 975 33.05 13.78 -18.14
CA ASP A 975 32.09 14.12 -19.18
C ASP A 975 30.63 13.91 -18.71
N ASP A 976 30.44 13.07 -17.69
CA ASP A 976 29.13 12.71 -17.11
C ASP A 976 28.86 13.45 -15.79
N VAL A 977 29.46 14.64 -15.61
CA VAL A 977 29.28 15.51 -14.43
C VAL A 977 28.57 16.80 -14.83
N PHE A 978 27.33 16.94 -14.34
CA PHE A 978 26.51 18.13 -14.50
C PHE A 978 26.44 18.89 -13.17
N ALA A 979 26.98 20.10 -13.15
CA ALA A 979 27.14 20.91 -11.93
C ALA A 979 26.55 22.31 -12.11
N GLY A 980 26.17 22.96 -11.02
CA GLY A 980 25.51 24.27 -11.01
C GLY A 980 24.09 24.24 -11.57
N VAL A 981 23.40 23.10 -11.42
CA VAL A 981 22.10 22.82 -12.05
C VAL A 981 20.95 23.19 -11.12
N SER A 982 19.96 23.93 -11.61
CA SER A 982 18.70 24.20 -10.88
C SER A 982 17.73 22.99 -10.95
N PRO A 983 16.72 22.89 -10.06
CA PRO A 983 15.76 21.77 -10.09
C PRO A 983 15.11 21.53 -11.46
N ASP A 984 14.67 22.60 -12.13
CA ASP A 984 14.06 22.51 -13.48
C ASP A 984 15.07 22.00 -14.52
N GLN A 985 16.33 22.45 -14.43
CA GLN A 985 17.39 21.99 -15.31
C GLN A 985 17.77 20.53 -15.05
N LYS A 986 17.60 20.01 -13.82
CA LYS A 986 17.80 18.56 -13.55
C LYS A 986 16.83 17.72 -14.36
N GLN A 987 15.57 18.15 -14.44
CA GLN A 987 14.55 17.49 -15.26
C GLN A 987 14.93 17.52 -16.74
N GLU A 988 15.37 18.67 -17.25
CA GLU A 988 15.77 18.81 -18.66
C GLU A 988 16.98 17.92 -19.01
N ILE A 989 17.94 17.77 -18.11
CA ILE A 989 19.08 16.86 -18.30
C ILE A 989 18.62 15.40 -18.40
N ILE A 990 17.65 14.98 -17.59
CA ILE A 990 17.09 13.62 -17.67
C ILE A 990 16.42 13.41 -19.03
N LEU A 991 15.62 14.37 -19.50
CA LEU A 991 15.00 14.31 -20.84
C LEU A 991 16.06 14.24 -21.95
N GLN A 992 17.13 15.02 -21.87
CA GLN A 992 18.22 14.97 -22.84
C GLN A 992 18.95 13.61 -22.87
N LEU A 993 19.05 12.92 -21.74
CA LEU A 993 19.61 11.57 -21.67
C LEU A 993 18.65 10.54 -22.25
N GLN A 994 17.34 10.69 -21.98
CA GLN A 994 16.29 9.84 -22.57
C GLN A 994 16.20 10.00 -24.10
N GLU A 995 16.32 11.23 -24.62
CA GLU A 995 16.34 11.52 -26.06
C GLU A 995 17.53 10.87 -26.79
N LYS A 996 18.65 10.65 -26.09
CA LYS A 996 19.80 9.89 -26.62
C LYS A 996 19.53 8.38 -26.70
N GLY A 997 18.35 7.93 -26.26
CA GLY A 997 17.94 6.53 -26.25
C GLY A 997 18.43 5.74 -25.02
N GLU A 998 18.94 6.44 -24.00
CA GLU A 998 19.30 5.81 -22.72
C GLU A 998 18.05 5.64 -21.86
N CYS A 999 17.97 4.52 -21.13
CA CYS A 999 16.94 4.33 -20.10
C CYS A 999 17.51 4.78 -18.76
N VAL A 1000 16.95 5.85 -18.22
CA VAL A 1000 17.57 6.66 -17.16
C VAL A 1000 16.90 6.38 -15.83
N ALA A 1001 17.70 5.99 -14.84
CA ALA A 1001 17.28 5.97 -13.45
C ALA A 1001 17.87 7.16 -12.69
N MET A 1002 17.04 7.90 -11.97
CA MET A 1002 17.48 9.01 -11.12
C MET A 1002 17.50 8.56 -9.66
N VAL A 1003 18.59 8.82 -8.95
CA VAL A 1003 18.71 8.56 -7.51
C VAL A 1003 18.82 9.87 -6.76
N GLY A 1004 17.91 10.13 -5.82
CA GLY A 1004 17.90 11.37 -5.05
C GLY A 1004 17.17 11.25 -3.72
N ASP A 1005 17.30 12.26 -2.88
CA ASP A 1005 16.68 12.31 -1.55
C ASP A 1005 16.03 13.67 -1.24
N GLY A 1006 16.31 14.71 -2.04
CA GLY A 1006 15.80 16.05 -1.81
C GLY A 1006 14.43 16.34 -2.44
N ILE A 1007 13.73 17.32 -1.86
CA ILE A 1007 12.57 17.99 -2.51
C ILE A 1007 12.93 18.52 -3.90
N ASN A 1008 14.17 18.99 -4.06
CA ASN A 1008 14.71 19.51 -5.31
C ASN A 1008 14.85 18.44 -6.40
N ASP A 1009 14.82 17.17 -6.02
CA ASP A 1009 14.97 16.03 -6.93
C ASP A 1009 13.63 15.41 -7.31
N SER A 1010 12.54 15.78 -6.63
CA SER A 1010 11.22 15.18 -6.86
C SER A 1010 10.73 15.32 -8.31
N PRO A 1011 10.87 16.49 -8.99
CA PRO A 1011 10.51 16.61 -10.41
C PRO A 1011 11.38 15.75 -11.33
N ALA A 1012 12.67 15.63 -11.00
CA ALA A 1012 13.63 14.82 -11.74
C ALA A 1012 13.36 13.31 -11.56
N LEU A 1013 13.04 12.87 -10.33
CA LEU A 1013 12.65 11.50 -10.00
C LEU A 1013 11.39 11.07 -10.75
N ALA A 1014 10.38 11.94 -10.84
CA ALA A 1014 9.13 11.64 -11.55
C ALA A 1014 9.28 11.60 -13.09
N THR A 1015 10.30 12.27 -13.64
CA THR A 1015 10.55 12.31 -15.09
C THR A 1015 11.44 11.17 -15.57
N ALA A 1016 12.27 10.63 -14.68
CA ALA A 1016 13.11 9.47 -14.98
C ALA A 1016 12.26 8.24 -15.35
N ASP A 1017 12.85 7.31 -16.12
CA ASP A 1017 12.18 6.03 -16.42
C ASP A 1017 11.98 5.18 -15.17
N VAL A 1018 12.89 5.36 -14.19
CA VAL A 1018 12.77 4.83 -12.83
C VAL A 1018 13.34 5.85 -11.83
N GLY A 1019 12.49 6.42 -10.99
CA GLY A 1019 12.93 7.22 -9.84
C GLY A 1019 13.32 6.34 -8.65
N ILE A 1020 14.48 6.57 -8.04
CA ILE A 1020 14.95 5.86 -6.84
C ILE A 1020 15.16 6.87 -5.71
N ALA A 1021 14.36 6.78 -4.66
CA ALA A 1021 14.49 7.63 -3.47
C ALA A 1021 15.11 6.88 -2.30
N MET A 1022 15.85 7.62 -1.47
CA MET A 1022 16.30 7.15 -0.16
C MET A 1022 15.22 7.43 0.90
N ALA A 1023 15.04 6.55 1.89
CA ALA A 1023 14.04 6.74 2.95
C ALA A 1023 14.39 7.90 3.92
N SER A 1024 15.64 8.36 3.94
CA SER A 1024 16.01 9.62 4.60
C SER A 1024 15.53 10.86 3.84
N GLY A 1025 15.08 10.68 2.61
CA GLY A 1025 14.64 11.75 1.74
C GLY A 1025 13.30 12.33 2.17
N THR A 1026 12.98 13.49 1.58
CA THR A 1026 11.72 14.19 1.85
C THR A 1026 10.51 13.37 1.39
N ASP A 1027 9.37 13.52 2.06
CA ASP A 1027 8.15 12.77 1.74
C ASP A 1027 7.73 12.95 0.26
N VAL A 1028 7.96 14.14 -0.30
CA VAL A 1028 7.73 14.45 -1.73
C VAL A 1028 8.63 13.62 -2.66
N ALA A 1029 9.90 13.43 -2.29
CA ALA A 1029 10.84 12.62 -3.07
C ALA A 1029 10.47 11.12 -2.98
N MET A 1030 10.07 10.66 -1.79
CA MET A 1030 9.58 9.30 -1.61
C MET A 1030 8.31 9.06 -2.40
N GLU A 1031 7.38 10.01 -2.47
CA GLU A 1031 6.14 9.90 -3.24
C GLU A 1031 6.42 9.86 -4.75
N ALA A 1032 7.29 10.73 -5.24
CA ALA A 1032 7.66 10.83 -6.65
C ALA A 1032 8.45 9.61 -7.18
N ALA A 1033 9.21 8.92 -6.33
CA ALA A 1033 10.05 7.80 -6.76
C ALA A 1033 9.28 6.49 -6.96
N ASP A 1034 9.75 5.68 -7.90
CA ASP A 1034 9.27 4.33 -8.19
C ASP A 1034 9.90 3.26 -7.30
N VAL A 1035 11.13 3.47 -6.83
CA VAL A 1035 11.84 2.56 -5.92
C VAL A 1035 12.26 3.35 -4.69
N VAL A 1036 11.98 2.82 -3.50
CA VAL A 1036 12.36 3.44 -2.23
C VAL A 1036 13.31 2.52 -1.48
N LEU A 1037 14.47 3.04 -1.12
CA LEU A 1037 15.51 2.34 -0.38
C LEU A 1037 15.44 2.70 1.09
N MET A 1038 15.13 1.71 1.93
CA MET A 1038 14.90 1.90 3.38
C MET A 1038 16.17 2.19 4.17
N ARG A 1039 17.35 1.84 3.61
CA ARG A 1039 18.66 2.02 4.25
C ARG A 1039 19.37 3.24 3.70
N PRO A 1040 19.27 4.41 4.37
CA PRO A 1040 19.77 5.66 3.81
C PRO A 1040 21.31 5.72 3.70
N ASN A 1041 22.02 4.91 4.49
CA ASN A 1041 23.48 4.92 4.53
C ASN A 1041 24.12 3.93 3.53
N GLN A 1042 23.34 3.06 2.88
CA GLN A 1042 23.88 2.00 2.02
C GLN A 1042 23.49 2.23 0.56
N LEU A 1043 24.27 3.06 -0.15
CA LEU A 1043 24.10 3.30 -1.60
C LEU A 1043 24.22 2.01 -2.43
N MET A 1044 24.87 1.01 -1.84
CA MET A 1044 25.02 -0.33 -2.37
C MET A 1044 23.69 -1.08 -2.61
N ASP A 1045 22.57 -0.58 -2.09
CA ASP A 1045 21.25 -1.12 -2.37
C ASP A 1045 20.72 -0.75 -3.75
N VAL A 1046 21.22 0.32 -4.38
CA VAL A 1046 20.88 0.69 -5.77
C VAL A 1046 21.26 -0.45 -6.74
N PRO A 1047 22.54 -0.89 -6.84
CA PRO A 1047 22.88 -2.02 -7.70
C PRO A 1047 22.23 -3.34 -7.25
N ALA A 1048 21.95 -3.51 -5.95
CA ALA A 1048 21.25 -4.70 -5.45
C ALA A 1048 19.79 -4.75 -5.96
N ALA A 1049 19.08 -3.61 -5.95
CA ALA A 1049 17.72 -3.48 -6.48
C ALA A 1049 17.67 -3.80 -7.98
N LEU A 1050 18.61 -3.27 -8.76
CA LEU A 1050 18.71 -3.57 -10.20
C LEU A 1050 19.04 -5.04 -10.46
N CYS A 1051 19.92 -5.63 -9.65
CA CYS A 1051 20.25 -7.05 -9.73
C CYS A 1051 19.05 -7.94 -9.36
N LEU A 1052 18.29 -7.57 -8.33
CA LEU A 1052 17.05 -8.25 -7.93
C LEU A 1052 16.01 -8.19 -9.05
N ALA A 1053 15.76 -7.00 -9.63
CA ALA A 1053 14.84 -6.83 -10.76
C ALA A 1053 15.23 -7.74 -11.94
N ARG A 1054 16.52 -7.74 -12.34
CA ARG A 1054 17.03 -8.65 -13.38
C ARG A 1054 16.85 -10.12 -13.01
N SER A 1055 17.06 -10.49 -11.75
CA SER A 1055 16.89 -11.88 -11.26
C SER A 1055 15.44 -12.34 -11.32
N ILE A 1056 14.50 -11.47 -10.93
CA ILE A 1056 13.05 -11.72 -11.01
C ILE A 1056 12.64 -11.92 -12.47
N PHE A 1057 13.05 -11.03 -13.38
CA PHE A 1057 12.70 -11.14 -14.80
C PHE A 1057 13.36 -12.32 -15.50
N ASN A 1058 14.59 -12.67 -15.14
CA ASN A 1058 15.23 -13.89 -15.65
C ASN A 1058 14.47 -15.13 -15.20
N ARG A 1059 13.93 -15.14 -13.97
CA ARG A 1059 13.07 -16.21 -13.48
C ARG A 1059 11.75 -16.28 -14.24
N ILE A 1060 11.11 -15.13 -14.49
CA ILE A 1060 9.88 -15.05 -15.30
C ILE A 1060 10.14 -15.60 -16.72
N LYS A 1061 11.19 -15.15 -17.39
CA LYS A 1061 11.56 -15.62 -18.74
C LYS A 1061 11.83 -17.12 -18.76
N LEU A 1062 12.54 -17.65 -17.76
CA LEU A 1062 12.80 -19.09 -17.64
C LEU A 1062 11.51 -19.90 -17.43
N ASN A 1063 10.63 -19.42 -16.56
CA ASN A 1063 9.34 -20.08 -16.30
C ASN A 1063 8.42 -20.04 -17.53
N LEU A 1064 8.36 -18.91 -18.23
CA LEU A 1064 7.60 -18.75 -19.47
C LEU A 1064 8.15 -19.65 -20.59
N ALA A 1065 9.48 -19.66 -20.76
CA ALA A 1065 10.15 -20.51 -21.73
C ALA A 1065 9.92 -21.99 -21.43
N TRP A 1066 10.00 -22.41 -20.17
CA TRP A 1066 9.71 -23.79 -19.75
C TRP A 1066 8.27 -24.19 -20.07
N ALA A 1067 7.29 -23.32 -19.76
CA ALA A 1067 5.88 -23.58 -20.08
C ALA A 1067 5.65 -23.73 -21.59
N CYS A 1068 6.28 -22.89 -22.41
CA CYS A 1068 6.19 -22.98 -23.87
C CYS A 1068 6.89 -24.23 -24.44
N VAL A 1069 8.11 -24.52 -24.01
CA VAL A 1069 8.90 -25.68 -24.47
C VAL A 1069 8.17 -26.98 -24.16
N TYR A 1070 7.63 -27.10 -22.94
CA TYR A 1070 6.85 -28.24 -22.53
C TYR A 1070 5.62 -28.47 -23.46
N ASN A 1071 4.90 -27.39 -23.78
CA ASN A 1071 3.73 -27.46 -24.66
C ASN A 1071 4.13 -27.79 -26.11
N ILE A 1072 5.17 -27.17 -26.65
CA ILE A 1072 5.67 -27.40 -28.02
C ILE A 1072 6.11 -28.85 -28.19
N ILE A 1073 6.78 -29.45 -27.20
CA ILE A 1073 7.26 -30.83 -27.27
C ILE A 1073 6.11 -31.82 -27.13
N GLY A 1074 5.20 -31.62 -26.17
CA GLY A 1074 4.17 -32.62 -25.89
C GLY A 1074 2.91 -32.53 -26.76
N LEU A 1075 2.61 -31.39 -27.38
CA LEU A 1075 1.47 -31.25 -28.32
C LEU A 1075 1.53 -32.26 -29.47
N PRO A 1076 2.67 -32.46 -30.17
CA PRO A 1076 2.81 -33.51 -31.18
C PRO A 1076 2.48 -34.94 -30.69
N PHE A 1077 2.82 -35.26 -29.44
CA PHE A 1077 2.48 -36.54 -28.82
C PHE A 1077 0.99 -36.65 -28.50
N ALA A 1078 0.35 -35.56 -28.05
CA ALA A 1078 -1.09 -35.49 -27.81
C ALA A 1078 -1.89 -35.56 -29.12
N MET A 1079 -1.39 -34.92 -30.19
CA MET A 1079 -1.97 -34.98 -31.54
C MET A 1079 -1.85 -36.37 -32.19
N GLY A 1080 -1.09 -37.29 -31.59
CA GLY A 1080 -0.91 -38.63 -32.11
C GLY A 1080 -0.02 -38.72 -33.34
N ILE A 1081 0.81 -37.71 -33.66
CA ILE A 1081 1.72 -37.74 -34.82
C ILE A 1081 2.65 -38.97 -34.75
N PHE A 1082 3.01 -39.39 -33.53
CA PHE A 1082 3.85 -40.56 -33.27
C PHE A 1082 3.07 -41.88 -33.06
N LEU A 1083 1.77 -41.92 -33.37
CA LEU A 1083 0.97 -43.15 -33.36
C LEU A 1083 1.56 -44.29 -34.20
N PRO A 1084 2.18 -44.05 -35.39
CA PRO A 1084 2.85 -45.11 -36.14
C PRO A 1084 4.00 -45.78 -35.39
N LEU A 1085 4.62 -45.06 -34.44
CA LEU A 1085 5.68 -45.55 -33.57
C LEU A 1085 5.15 -46.12 -32.25
N GLY A 1086 3.82 -46.13 -32.05
CA GLY A 1086 3.15 -46.64 -30.86
C GLY A 1086 3.09 -45.66 -29.69
N PHE A 1087 3.57 -44.42 -29.85
CA PHE A 1087 3.54 -43.40 -28.79
C PHE A 1087 2.33 -42.49 -28.95
N HIS A 1088 1.48 -42.43 -27.92
CA HIS A 1088 0.39 -41.46 -27.83
C HIS A 1088 0.17 -41.04 -26.38
N LEU A 1089 -0.30 -39.82 -26.17
CA LEU A 1089 -0.53 -39.29 -24.83
C LEU A 1089 -1.96 -39.57 -24.39
N HIS A 1090 -2.14 -40.30 -23.29
CA HIS A 1090 -3.46 -40.46 -22.65
C HIS A 1090 -3.92 -39.13 -22.04
N PRO A 1091 -5.21 -38.73 -22.13
CA PRO A 1091 -5.72 -37.51 -21.50
C PRO A 1091 -5.38 -37.35 -20.02
N MET A 1092 -5.36 -38.46 -19.26
CA MET A 1092 -4.92 -38.44 -17.86
C MET A 1092 -3.42 -38.14 -17.71
N ALA A 1093 -2.56 -38.73 -18.55
CA ALA A 1093 -1.14 -38.42 -18.55
C ALA A 1093 -0.91 -36.96 -18.95
N ALA A 1094 -1.73 -36.43 -19.88
CA ALA A 1094 -1.74 -35.01 -20.21
C ALA A 1094 -2.08 -34.13 -19.01
N GLY A 1095 -3.14 -34.47 -18.26
CA GLY A 1095 -3.54 -33.74 -17.04
C GLY A 1095 -2.48 -33.79 -15.94
N ALA A 1096 -1.88 -34.96 -15.69
CA ALA A 1096 -0.82 -35.11 -14.69
C ALA A 1096 0.45 -34.33 -15.07
N ALA A 1097 0.80 -34.34 -16.35
CA ALA A 1097 1.98 -33.65 -16.83
C ALA A 1097 1.76 -32.12 -16.85
N MET A 1098 0.54 -31.65 -17.11
CA MET A 1098 0.12 -30.25 -16.91
C MET A 1098 0.22 -29.79 -15.44
N ALA A 1099 -0.23 -30.61 -14.49
CA ALA A 1099 -0.07 -30.34 -13.07
C ALA A 1099 1.41 -30.25 -12.67
N THR A 1100 2.23 -31.17 -13.19
CA THR A 1100 3.69 -31.18 -12.96
C THR A 1100 4.36 -29.92 -13.51
N SER A 1101 3.96 -29.47 -14.71
CA SER A 1101 4.44 -28.21 -15.30
C SER A 1101 4.12 -27.01 -14.40
N SER A 1102 2.87 -26.91 -13.92
CA SER A 1102 2.44 -25.82 -13.04
C SER A 1102 3.18 -25.82 -11.70
N VAL A 1103 3.33 -27.00 -11.07
CA VAL A 1103 4.12 -27.15 -9.83
C VAL A 1103 5.57 -26.75 -10.04
N SER A 1104 6.18 -27.15 -11.16
CA SER A 1104 7.58 -26.80 -11.45
C SER A 1104 7.80 -25.28 -11.55
N VAL A 1105 6.86 -24.55 -12.16
CA VAL A 1105 6.90 -23.08 -12.26
C VAL A 1105 6.73 -22.43 -10.88
N VAL A 1106 5.77 -22.91 -10.07
CA VAL A 1106 5.56 -22.38 -8.71
C VAL A 1106 6.78 -22.61 -7.83
N VAL A 1107 7.36 -23.81 -7.84
CA VAL A 1107 8.59 -24.12 -7.10
C VAL A 1107 9.75 -23.25 -7.58
N SER A 1108 9.92 -23.09 -8.90
CA SER A 1108 10.93 -22.20 -9.48
C SER A 1108 10.79 -20.76 -9.00
N SER A 1109 9.56 -20.22 -8.92
CA SER A 1109 9.29 -18.88 -8.39
C SER A 1109 9.56 -18.80 -6.88
N LEU A 1110 9.21 -19.83 -6.10
CA LEU A 1110 9.49 -19.86 -4.66
C LEU A 1110 10.99 -19.90 -4.33
N LEU A 1111 11.84 -20.40 -5.24
CA LEU A 1111 13.30 -20.35 -5.07
C LEU A 1111 13.86 -18.92 -4.99
N LEU A 1112 13.10 -17.89 -5.43
CA LEU A 1112 13.46 -16.49 -5.21
C LEU A 1112 13.54 -16.13 -3.72
N LYS A 1113 12.86 -16.86 -2.82
CA LYS A 1113 13.00 -16.67 -1.36
C LYS A 1113 14.41 -16.88 -0.84
N PHE A 1114 15.22 -17.66 -1.55
CA PHE A 1114 16.62 -17.90 -1.19
C PHE A 1114 17.58 -16.93 -1.87
N TRP A 1115 17.05 -15.90 -2.55
CA TRP A 1115 17.89 -14.87 -3.13
C TRP A 1115 18.64 -14.15 -2.02
N LYS A 1116 19.95 -14.05 -2.20
CA LYS A 1116 20.83 -13.23 -1.39
C LYS A 1116 21.61 -12.34 -2.32
N ARG A 1117 22.03 -11.20 -1.78
CA ARG A 1117 22.94 -10.30 -2.46
C ARG A 1117 24.16 -11.08 -3.00
N PRO A 1118 24.57 -10.86 -4.26
CA PRO A 1118 25.74 -11.53 -4.82
C PRO A 1118 27.02 -11.22 -4.05
N SER A 1119 27.83 -12.25 -3.77
CA SER A 1119 29.06 -12.13 -2.95
C SER A 1119 30.11 -11.17 -3.51
N TRP A 1120 30.10 -10.92 -4.83
CA TRP A 1120 31.03 -9.99 -5.47
C TRP A 1120 30.72 -8.53 -5.13
N MET A 1121 29.49 -8.21 -4.74
CA MET A 1121 29.15 -6.87 -4.24
C MET A 1121 29.69 -6.66 -2.82
N ASP A 1122 29.62 -7.69 -1.98
CA ASP A 1122 30.21 -7.65 -0.63
C ASP A 1122 31.74 -7.59 -0.71
N GLU A 1123 32.35 -8.25 -1.70
CA GLU A 1123 33.79 -8.17 -1.98
C GLU A 1123 34.22 -6.77 -2.41
N ALA A 1124 33.40 -6.05 -3.19
CA ALA A 1124 33.66 -4.65 -3.55
C ALA A 1124 33.69 -3.74 -2.31
N LEU A 1125 32.73 -3.92 -1.39
CA LEU A 1125 32.70 -3.21 -0.10
C LEU A 1125 33.92 -3.53 0.78
N LEU A 1126 34.38 -4.79 0.79
CA LEU A 1126 35.56 -5.22 1.55
C LEU A 1126 36.86 -4.71 0.94
N THR A 1127 36.92 -4.59 -0.38
CA THR A 1127 38.07 -4.04 -1.12
C THR A 1127 38.24 -2.55 -0.81
N GLU A 1128 37.14 -1.79 -0.74
CA GLU A 1128 37.14 -0.37 -0.32
C GLU A 1128 37.61 -0.21 1.13
N LYS A 1129 37.19 -1.07 2.05
CA LYS A 1129 37.60 -1.04 3.47
C LYS A 1129 39.03 -1.55 3.73
N GLY A 1130 39.83 -1.82 2.70
CA GLY A 1130 41.21 -2.33 2.83
C GLY A 1130 41.32 -3.74 3.44
N GLY A 1131 40.19 -4.46 3.55
CA GLY A 1131 40.08 -5.74 4.22
C GLY A 1131 40.43 -6.91 3.30
N LEU A 1132 41.69 -7.06 2.90
CA LEU A 1132 42.15 -8.30 2.29
C LEU A 1132 42.13 -9.43 3.32
N LYS A 1133 41.05 -10.23 3.35
CA LYS A 1133 41.16 -11.61 3.83
C LYS A 1133 42.05 -12.35 2.84
N LYS A 1134 43.34 -12.48 3.16
CA LYS A 1134 44.21 -13.52 2.60
C LYS A 1134 43.44 -14.83 2.68
N ARG A 1135 43.04 -15.36 1.52
CA ARG A 1135 42.31 -16.61 1.41
C ARG A 1135 43.23 -17.73 1.91
N GLY A 1136 43.12 -18.04 3.19
CA GLY A 1136 43.76 -19.17 3.83
C GLY A 1136 43.32 -20.45 3.14
N ARG A 1137 44.30 -21.25 2.75
CA ARG A 1137 44.19 -22.53 2.06
C ARG A 1137 43.48 -23.53 2.98
N GLY A 1138 42.15 -23.58 2.92
CA GLY A 1138 41.29 -24.54 3.63
C GLY A 1138 40.75 -25.61 2.69
N TRP A 1139 40.82 -26.86 3.10
CA TRP A 1139 40.74 -28.09 2.32
C TRP A 1139 39.30 -28.64 2.21
N GLY A 1140 38.94 -29.12 1.00
CA GLY A 1140 38.21 -30.40 0.84
C GLY A 1140 36.68 -30.45 0.97
N PHE A 1141 35.91 -29.75 0.12
CA PHE A 1141 34.57 -30.23 -0.32
C PHE A 1141 34.06 -29.46 -1.55
N ASP A 1142 34.41 -28.18 -1.66
CA ASP A 1142 33.92 -27.24 -2.68
C ASP A 1142 34.41 -27.56 -4.11
N ARG A 1143 35.55 -28.26 -4.22
CA ARG A 1143 36.18 -28.60 -5.50
C ARG A 1143 35.42 -29.70 -6.27
N VAL A 1144 34.58 -30.48 -5.59
CA VAL A 1144 33.78 -31.54 -6.22
C VAL A 1144 32.51 -30.95 -6.83
N VAL A 1145 31.90 -29.98 -6.16
CA VAL A 1145 30.68 -29.30 -6.63
C VAL A 1145 30.99 -28.39 -7.84
N SER A 1146 32.11 -27.66 -7.81
CA SER A 1146 32.58 -26.87 -8.95
C SER A 1146 32.93 -27.73 -10.17
N ARG A 1147 33.57 -28.90 -9.98
CA ARG A 1147 33.84 -29.82 -11.10
C ARG A 1147 32.58 -30.45 -11.67
N ALA A 1148 31.55 -30.68 -10.86
CA ALA A 1148 30.27 -31.18 -11.36
C ALA A 1148 29.52 -30.11 -12.18
N GLN A 1149 29.61 -28.84 -11.78
CA GLN A 1149 29.04 -27.72 -12.54
C GLN A 1149 29.79 -27.45 -13.86
N ASP A 1150 31.12 -27.54 -13.86
CA ASP A 1150 31.93 -27.36 -15.08
C ASP A 1150 31.73 -28.50 -16.09
N LEU A 1151 31.48 -29.73 -15.62
CA LEU A 1151 31.19 -30.87 -16.49
C LEU A 1151 29.82 -30.76 -17.17
N VAL A 1152 28.82 -30.20 -16.47
CA VAL A 1152 27.49 -29.95 -17.02
C VAL A 1152 27.52 -28.77 -18.00
N GLY A 1153 28.37 -27.77 -17.75
CA GLY A 1153 28.62 -26.66 -18.66
C GLY A 1153 29.29 -27.06 -19.98
N SER A 1154 30.15 -28.09 -19.98
CA SER A 1154 30.85 -28.53 -21.20
C SER A 1154 29.98 -29.35 -22.17
N LEU A 1155 28.81 -29.84 -21.72
CA LEU A 1155 27.90 -30.65 -22.55
C LEU A 1155 26.91 -29.81 -23.37
N PHE A 1156 26.66 -28.56 -22.99
CA PHE A 1156 25.79 -27.64 -23.71
C PHE A 1156 26.59 -26.51 -24.35
N GLY A 1157 27.29 -26.83 -25.44
CA GLY A 1157 28.11 -25.87 -26.17
C GLY A 1157 27.30 -24.79 -26.90
N LYS A 1158 27.63 -23.53 -26.64
CA LYS A 1158 27.59 -22.46 -27.65
C LYS A 1158 28.72 -21.46 -27.39
N LYS A 1159 29.59 -21.31 -28.39
CA LYS A 1159 30.75 -20.40 -28.47
C LYS A 1159 30.34 -18.97 -28.11
N SER A 1160 31.03 -18.36 -27.13
CA SER A 1160 31.24 -16.92 -27.07
C SER A 1160 32.75 -16.65 -27.05
N THR A 1161 33.13 -15.65 -27.81
CA THR A 1161 34.47 -15.21 -28.18
C THR A 1161 35.29 -14.74 -26.99
N ARG A 1162 36.58 -15.10 -27.02
CA ARG A 1162 37.70 -14.63 -26.19
C ARG A 1162 37.65 -13.11 -25.93
N GLU A 1163 37.68 -12.72 -24.65
CA GLU A 1163 38.25 -11.45 -24.21
C GLU A 1163 39.71 -11.69 -23.79
N GLU A 1164 40.62 -10.93 -24.40
CA GLU A 1164 42.01 -10.82 -23.99
C GLU A 1164 42.15 -9.69 -22.94
N GLY A 1165 42.85 -10.01 -21.84
CA GLY A 1165 43.85 -9.15 -21.24
C GLY A 1165 43.40 -7.99 -20.35
N TYR A 1166 43.47 -8.18 -19.03
CA TYR A 1166 43.85 -7.11 -18.11
C TYR A 1166 45.07 -7.55 -17.30
N VAL A 1167 46.16 -6.80 -17.43
CA VAL A 1167 47.41 -6.95 -16.68
C VAL A 1167 47.34 -6.04 -15.45
N PRO A 1168 47.56 -6.53 -14.22
CA PRO A 1168 47.60 -5.66 -13.05
C PRO A 1168 48.97 -4.95 -13.00
N LEU A 1169 48.94 -3.62 -12.93
CA LEU A 1169 50.10 -2.78 -12.60
C LEU A 1169 50.44 -2.99 -11.11
N ALA A 1170 51.36 -3.92 -10.85
CA ALA A 1170 52.12 -3.94 -9.62
C ALA A 1170 53.36 -3.04 -9.79
N THR A 1171 53.49 -2.11 -8.86
CA THR A 1171 54.60 -1.17 -8.66
C THR A 1171 55.97 -1.87 -8.67
N LEU A 1172 56.87 -1.40 -9.53
CA LEU A 1172 58.32 -1.54 -9.36
C LEU A 1172 58.82 -0.53 -8.31
N ASP A 1173 59.94 -0.89 -7.69
CA ASP A 1173 60.78 -0.17 -6.71
C ASP A 1173 60.49 -0.54 -5.23
N HIS A 1174 61.38 -1.18 -4.45
CA HIS A 1174 62.82 -1.47 -4.50
C HIS A 1174 63.08 -2.83 -3.76
N ALA A 1175 64.24 -3.49 -3.67
CA ALA A 1175 65.65 -3.13 -3.77
C ALA A 1175 66.49 -4.43 -3.89
N ASP A 1176 67.77 -4.30 -4.23
CA ASP A 1176 68.90 -5.20 -3.94
C ASP A 1176 68.62 -6.50 -3.15
N ALA A 1177 68.82 -7.64 -3.84
CA ALA A 1177 69.52 -8.87 -3.44
C ALA A 1177 68.88 -10.12 -4.09
#